data_AF-A0AAE1JPZ5-F1
#
_entry.id   AF-A0AAE1JPZ5-F1
#
_cell.length_a   1.000
_cell.length_b   1.000
_cell.length_c   1.000
_cell.angle_alpha   90.00
_cell.angle_beta   90.00
_cell.angle_gamma   90.00
#
_symmetry.space_group_name_H-M   'P 1'
#
loop_
_entity.id
_entity.type
_entity.pdbx_description
1 polymer ?
#
loop_
_entity_poly.entity_id
_entity_poly.type
_entity_poly.pdbx_seq_one_letter_code
_entity_poly.pdbx_strand_id
1 'polypeptide(L)'
;MADGHLFNNIALSGRGGTNQGPMRIYSGGISWKRQGGGKAIEVDKADIMGVTWMKVPRSNQLGVRTKDGLSYKFTGFRDQDVANLNSFFQNTCGITPDEKHLSVSGRNWGDVDLNGNMLAFMVGSKQAFEVSLADVSQTQLQGKNEVTLEFHVDDTTGANEKDSLMEISFHVPNSNTQFVGDENTPPAQVFRDKIMSMADVGAGGEDAVVTFEGIAILTPRGRYSVELHLSFLRLQGMANDFKIQYSSVVRLFLLPKSNQPHTFVVISLDPPIRKGQTLYPHIVMQFETDYVVQNTLSMGEDLYNSKYKDKLELSYKGLIHEVFTTILRGLSGAKVTKPGKFRSCQDGYAVKSSLKAEDGILYPLEKSFFFLPKPPTLILHEEIDYVEFERHTAGGSNMHYFDLLIRLKTEQEHLFRNIQRNEYHNLFDFISSKGLKIMNLGGNQATDGVAAVLQEDDDDAVDPHLERIKNAAGGDESDEEDEDFVADEDDGGSSTDGSGEDESDASEGGGKEKPVKKESKKELSSKASTSKKRSKDGDEDGKKKKQKKKKDPNAPKRALSGFMFFSQMERENLKKSNPGISFTDVGRVLGEKWKKMSAEEKEPYEAKARADKKRYKDEISGYKNPQPMNVDSGNESDSA
;
A
#
# COMPACT_ATOMS: atom_id res chain seq x y z
N MET A 1 -46.70 -18.54 2.30
CA MET A 1 -46.24 -17.20 2.70
C MET A 1 -44.88 -16.98 2.04
N ALA A 2 -44.64 -15.82 1.45
CA ALA A 2 -43.57 -15.54 0.50
C ALA A 2 -42.14 -15.77 1.06
N ASP A 3 -41.20 -16.11 0.17
CA ASP A 3 -39.82 -16.60 0.38
C ASP A 3 -38.84 -15.63 1.06
N GLY A 4 -39.19 -15.24 2.29
CA GLY A 4 -38.31 -14.57 3.24
C GLY A 4 -38.69 -13.12 3.53
N HIS A 5 -38.45 -12.71 4.77
CA HIS A 5 -38.63 -11.35 5.25
C HIS A 5 -37.32 -10.56 5.09
N LEU A 6 -37.37 -9.42 4.40
CA LEU A 6 -36.27 -8.48 4.29
C LEU A 6 -36.46 -7.36 5.30
N PHE A 7 -35.49 -7.21 6.21
CA PHE A 7 -35.42 -6.12 7.16
C PHE A 7 -34.31 -5.17 6.73
N ASN A 8 -34.69 -3.94 6.41
CA ASN A 8 -33.74 -2.87 6.17
C ASN A 8 -33.39 -2.23 7.51
N ASN A 9 -32.13 -1.82 7.67
CA ASN A 9 -31.60 -1.13 8.84
C ASN A 9 -31.36 -1.99 10.10
N ILE A 10 -30.99 -3.26 9.93
CA ILE A 10 -30.55 -4.11 11.04
C ILE A 10 -29.06 -3.95 11.25
N ALA A 11 -28.64 -3.68 12.48
CA ALA A 11 -27.23 -3.61 12.85
C ALA A 11 -26.75 -4.94 13.44
N LEU A 12 -25.52 -5.33 13.14
CA LEU A 12 -24.86 -6.42 13.85
C LEU A 12 -24.20 -5.85 15.11
N SER A 13 -24.65 -6.30 16.28
CA SER A 13 -24.11 -5.94 17.58
C SER A 13 -22.85 -6.76 17.86
N GLY A 14 -21.69 -6.11 17.89
CA GLY A 14 -20.37 -6.70 18.18
C GLY A 14 -19.28 -5.63 18.09
N ARG A 15 -18.00 -6.00 18.19
CA ARG A 15 -16.87 -5.04 18.11
C ARG A 15 -16.77 -4.25 16.80
N GLY A 16 -17.52 -4.60 15.74
CA GLY A 16 -17.44 -4.02 14.38
C GLY A 16 -18.31 -2.78 14.09
N GLY A 17 -18.82 -2.08 15.11
CA GLY A 17 -19.66 -0.89 14.93
C GLY A 17 -21.15 -1.17 14.73
N THR A 18 -21.96 -0.14 14.96
CA THR A 18 -23.44 -0.13 14.81
C THR A 18 -23.91 -0.02 13.36
N ASN A 19 -23.08 -0.46 12.41
CA ASN A 19 -23.36 -0.27 10.99
C ASN A 19 -24.60 -1.07 10.60
N GLN A 20 -25.57 -0.35 10.04
CA GLN A 20 -26.82 -0.94 9.59
C GLN A 20 -26.60 -1.67 8.25
N GLY A 21 -27.40 -2.69 8.01
CA GLY A 21 -27.35 -3.49 6.80
C GLY A 21 -28.69 -4.15 6.51
N PRO A 22 -28.99 -4.46 5.22
CA PRO A 22 -30.12 -5.33 4.90
C PRO A 22 -29.90 -6.74 5.46
N MET A 23 -30.90 -7.23 6.19
CA MET A 23 -30.99 -8.60 6.68
C MET A 23 -32.13 -9.31 5.96
N ARG A 24 -31.90 -10.52 5.45
CA ARG A 24 -32.92 -11.39 4.88
C ARG A 24 -33.03 -12.66 5.72
N ILE A 25 -34.22 -12.94 6.21
CA ILE A 25 -34.55 -14.19 6.91
C ILE A 25 -35.43 -15.00 5.96
N TYR A 26 -35.01 -16.19 5.55
CA TYR A 26 -35.71 -17.05 4.61
C TYR A 26 -35.72 -18.51 5.08
N SER A 27 -36.43 -19.37 4.37
CA SER A 27 -36.64 -20.78 4.77
C SER A 27 -35.35 -21.60 4.87
N GLY A 28 -34.32 -21.20 4.13
CA GLY A 28 -33.00 -21.83 4.13
C GLY A 28 -32.00 -21.25 5.14
N GLY A 29 -32.26 -20.09 5.75
CA GLY A 29 -31.29 -19.47 6.66
C GLY A 29 -31.48 -17.97 6.85
N ILE A 30 -30.41 -17.34 7.35
CA ILE A 30 -30.32 -15.91 7.64
C ILE A 30 -29.14 -15.36 6.84
N SER A 31 -29.37 -14.27 6.10
CA SER A 31 -28.29 -13.51 5.48
C SER A 31 -28.30 -12.05 5.92
N TRP A 32 -27.13 -11.50 6.20
CA TRP A 32 -26.94 -10.10 6.54
C TRP A 32 -25.73 -9.54 5.80
N LYS A 33 -25.88 -8.35 5.23
CA LYS A 33 -24.79 -7.65 4.55
C LYS A 33 -24.68 -6.23 5.07
N ARG A 34 -23.48 -5.80 5.45
CA ARG A 34 -23.22 -4.44 5.89
C ARG A 34 -23.46 -3.43 4.76
N GLN A 35 -24.11 -2.30 5.08
CA GLN A 35 -24.26 -1.18 4.16
C GLN A 35 -22.92 -0.44 4.03
N GLY A 36 -22.39 -0.33 2.81
CA GLY A 36 -21.10 0.32 2.52
C GLY A 36 -19.94 -0.61 2.17
N GLY A 37 -20.15 -1.93 2.08
CA GLY A 37 -19.11 -2.91 1.76
C GLY A 37 -18.96 -3.96 2.87
N GLY A 38 -18.34 -5.10 2.54
CA GLY A 38 -18.03 -6.16 3.52
C GLY A 38 -18.48 -7.57 3.11
N LYS A 39 -17.98 -8.58 3.84
CA LYS A 39 -18.37 -9.98 3.71
C LYS A 39 -19.81 -10.16 4.18
N ALA A 40 -20.64 -10.82 3.37
CA ALA A 40 -21.99 -11.19 3.79
C ALA A 40 -21.89 -12.28 4.87
N ILE A 41 -22.65 -12.12 5.94
CA ILE A 41 -22.85 -13.17 6.95
C ILE A 41 -24.03 -14.00 6.46
N GLU A 42 -23.78 -15.26 6.16
CA GLU A 42 -24.80 -16.24 5.80
C GLU A 42 -24.75 -17.35 6.85
N VAL A 43 -25.89 -17.61 7.48
CA VAL A 43 -26.07 -18.66 8.47
C VAL A 43 -27.16 -19.59 7.94
N ASP A 44 -26.79 -20.81 7.59
CA ASP A 44 -27.74 -21.80 7.11
C ASP A 44 -28.61 -22.32 8.25
N LYS A 45 -29.85 -22.69 7.93
CA LYS A 45 -30.80 -23.27 8.88
C LYS A 45 -30.22 -24.46 9.65
N ALA A 46 -29.43 -25.29 8.96
CA ALA A 46 -28.81 -26.48 9.56
C ALA A 46 -27.82 -26.13 10.65
N ASP A 47 -27.25 -24.93 10.63
CA ASP A 47 -26.22 -24.49 11.58
C ASP A 47 -26.82 -23.75 12.77
N ILE A 48 -28.08 -23.31 12.70
CA ILE A 48 -28.74 -22.63 13.82
C ILE A 48 -29.07 -23.65 14.92
N MET A 49 -28.42 -23.53 16.07
CA MET A 49 -28.70 -24.32 17.27
C MET A 49 -29.78 -23.68 18.15
N GLY A 50 -29.81 -22.36 18.21
CA GLY A 50 -30.71 -21.65 19.13
C GLY A 50 -30.86 -20.18 18.77
N VAL A 51 -32.01 -19.64 19.12
CA VAL A 51 -32.39 -18.25 18.85
C VAL A 51 -32.85 -17.62 20.16
N THR A 52 -32.37 -16.43 20.48
CA THR A 52 -32.74 -15.69 21.68
C THR A 52 -33.26 -14.30 21.33
N TRP A 53 -34.27 -13.84 22.05
CA TRP A 53 -34.76 -12.46 21.99
C TRP A 53 -34.36 -11.72 23.25
N MET A 54 -33.86 -10.50 23.08
CA MET A 54 -33.59 -9.60 24.19
C MET A 54 -34.12 -8.21 23.89
N LYS A 55 -34.88 -7.66 24.83
CA LYS A 55 -35.34 -6.27 24.74
C LYS A 55 -34.20 -5.32 25.08
N VAL A 56 -33.79 -4.50 24.12
CA VAL A 56 -32.71 -3.50 24.28
C VAL A 56 -33.28 -2.08 24.17
N PRO A 57 -32.57 -1.03 24.61
CA PRO A 57 -33.07 0.33 24.48
C PRO A 57 -33.39 0.67 23.01
N ARG A 58 -34.63 1.06 22.74
CA ARG A 58 -35.14 1.50 21.43
C ARG A 58 -35.33 0.41 20.35
N SER A 59 -35.04 -0.87 20.61
CA SER A 59 -35.32 -1.97 19.67
C SER A 59 -35.27 -3.35 20.33
N ASN A 60 -35.55 -4.42 19.59
CA ASN A 60 -35.29 -5.79 20.02
C ASN A 60 -34.01 -6.33 19.37
N GLN A 61 -33.29 -7.16 20.13
CA GLN A 61 -32.09 -7.86 19.71
C GLN A 61 -32.41 -9.34 19.49
N LEU A 62 -32.00 -9.86 18.34
CA LEU A 62 -32.03 -11.27 17.98
C LEU A 62 -30.63 -11.86 18.12
N GLY A 63 -30.44 -12.78 19.05
CA GLY A 63 -29.25 -13.60 19.16
C GLY A 63 -29.42 -14.91 18.38
N VAL A 64 -28.48 -15.25 17.52
CA VAL A 64 -28.45 -16.51 16.74
C VAL A 64 -27.18 -17.26 17.11
N ARG A 65 -27.34 -18.45 17.70
CA ARG A 65 -26.23 -19.34 18.06
C ARG A 65 -26.06 -20.42 17.00
N THR A 66 -24.85 -20.56 16.46
CA THR A 66 -24.53 -21.60 15.48
C THR A 66 -23.89 -22.84 16.11
N LYS A 67 -23.86 -23.95 15.37
CA LYS A 67 -23.20 -25.21 15.76
C LYS A 67 -21.71 -25.06 16.00
N ASP A 68 -21.08 -24.11 15.31
CA ASP A 68 -19.65 -23.80 15.44
C ASP A 68 -19.32 -23.00 16.72
N GLY A 69 -20.31 -22.75 17.58
CA GLY A 69 -20.15 -21.97 18.81
C GLY A 69 -20.11 -20.45 18.59
N LEU A 70 -20.31 -19.99 17.36
CA LEU A 70 -20.43 -18.56 17.05
C LEU A 70 -21.82 -18.03 17.43
N SER A 71 -21.86 -16.81 17.97
CA SER A 71 -23.09 -16.14 18.39
C SER A 71 -23.22 -14.79 17.70
N TYR A 72 -24.16 -14.67 16.77
CA TYR A 72 -24.44 -13.43 16.05
C TYR A 72 -25.56 -12.67 16.76
N LYS A 73 -25.39 -11.36 16.96
CA LYS A 73 -26.40 -10.52 17.60
C LYS A 73 -26.85 -9.46 16.62
N PHE A 74 -28.13 -9.45 16.29
CA PHE A 74 -28.73 -8.48 15.37
C PHE A 74 -29.67 -7.55 16.13
N THR A 75 -29.53 -6.24 15.98
CA THR A 75 -30.35 -5.22 16.65
C THR A 75 -31.12 -4.37 15.63
N GLY A 76 -32.28 -3.86 16.02
CA GLY A 76 -33.12 -2.99 15.16
C GLY A 76 -34.51 -3.55 14.85
N PHE A 77 -34.91 -4.68 15.43
CA PHE A 77 -36.24 -5.25 15.24
C PHE A 77 -37.31 -4.48 16.03
N ARG A 78 -38.50 -4.29 15.44
CA ARG A 78 -39.64 -3.65 16.11
C ARG A 78 -40.41 -4.69 16.92
N ASP A 79 -41.16 -4.24 17.93
CA ASP A 79 -41.98 -5.15 18.75
C ASP A 79 -42.99 -5.97 17.91
N GLN A 80 -43.51 -5.40 16.81
CA GLN A 80 -44.42 -6.10 15.90
C GLN A 80 -43.74 -7.22 15.09
N ASP A 81 -42.44 -7.09 14.83
CA ASP A 81 -41.68 -8.08 14.05
C ASP A 81 -41.38 -9.34 14.86
N VAL A 82 -41.25 -9.21 16.19
CA VAL A 82 -40.92 -10.32 17.10
C VAL A 82 -41.97 -11.43 17.06
N ALA A 83 -43.26 -11.08 17.11
CA ALA A 83 -44.34 -12.07 17.09
C ALA A 83 -44.37 -12.86 15.75
N ASN A 84 -44.16 -12.15 14.64
CA ASN A 84 -44.10 -12.74 13.30
C ASN A 84 -42.88 -13.65 13.16
N LEU A 85 -41.72 -13.21 13.64
CA LEU A 85 -40.47 -13.98 13.60
C LEU A 85 -40.51 -15.19 14.53
N ASN A 86 -41.13 -15.10 15.70
CA ASN A 86 -41.33 -16.26 16.59
C ASN A 86 -42.14 -17.35 15.90
N SER A 87 -43.26 -16.96 15.28
CA SER A 87 -44.08 -17.89 14.49
C SER A 87 -43.29 -18.47 13.32
N PHE A 88 -42.43 -17.66 12.67
CA PHE A 88 -41.57 -18.11 11.57
C PHE A 88 -40.52 -19.13 12.03
N PHE A 89 -39.78 -18.86 13.12
CA PHE A 89 -38.77 -19.79 13.65
C PHE A 89 -39.38 -21.09 14.17
N GLN A 90 -40.55 -21.01 14.79
CA GLN A 90 -41.25 -22.21 15.26
C GLN A 90 -41.77 -23.06 14.10
N ASN A 91 -42.39 -22.45 13.08
CA ASN A 91 -42.98 -23.19 11.95
C ASN A 91 -41.94 -23.66 10.93
N THR A 92 -40.87 -22.88 10.72
CA THR A 92 -39.89 -23.14 9.65
C THR A 92 -38.63 -23.81 10.18
N CYS A 93 -38.13 -23.38 11.34
CA CYS A 93 -36.90 -23.91 11.93
C CYS A 93 -37.15 -24.96 13.03
N GLY A 94 -38.36 -25.05 13.58
CA GLY A 94 -38.66 -25.94 14.70
C GLY A 94 -37.95 -25.52 15.99
N ILE A 95 -37.50 -24.27 16.07
CA ILE A 95 -36.76 -23.71 17.22
C ILE A 95 -37.70 -22.75 17.93
N THR A 96 -37.87 -22.93 19.23
CA THR A 96 -38.59 -21.98 20.09
C THR A 96 -37.62 -20.90 20.53
N PRO A 97 -37.82 -19.63 20.15
CA PRO A 97 -36.92 -18.56 20.58
C PRO A 97 -37.06 -18.30 22.09
N ASP A 98 -35.93 -18.25 22.81
CA ASP A 98 -35.90 -17.97 24.24
C ASP A 98 -35.92 -16.45 24.51
N GLU A 99 -36.78 -15.99 25.40
CA GLU A 99 -36.81 -14.58 25.82
C GLU A 99 -35.85 -14.35 27.00
N LYS A 100 -34.86 -13.48 26.80
CA LYS A 100 -33.90 -13.04 27.81
C LYS A 100 -34.19 -11.60 28.24
N HIS A 101 -34.09 -11.36 29.54
CA HIS A 101 -34.24 -10.02 30.11
C HIS A 101 -32.91 -9.37 30.45
N LEU A 102 -32.76 -8.11 30.05
CA LEU A 102 -31.62 -7.27 30.41
C LEU A 102 -31.76 -6.78 31.86
N SER A 103 -30.69 -6.85 32.64
CA SER A 103 -30.65 -6.26 33.98
C SER A 103 -30.38 -4.75 33.89
N VAL A 104 -31.38 -3.95 34.22
CA VAL A 104 -31.29 -2.48 34.30
C VAL A 104 -31.06 -1.97 35.72
N SER A 105 -30.76 -2.87 36.66
CA SER A 105 -30.70 -2.56 38.09
C SER A 105 -29.47 -1.75 38.53
N GLY A 106 -28.44 -1.66 37.67
CA GLY A 106 -27.16 -1.02 38.00
C GLY A 106 -26.34 -1.78 39.05
N ARG A 107 -26.77 -2.98 39.47
CA ARG A 107 -26.01 -3.82 40.40
C ARG A 107 -24.86 -4.49 39.68
N ASN A 108 -23.73 -4.55 40.38
CA ASN A 108 -22.43 -4.99 39.90
C ASN A 108 -21.95 -6.28 40.59
N TRP A 109 -22.86 -7.00 41.27
CA TRP A 109 -22.62 -8.32 41.83
C TRP A 109 -23.61 -9.32 41.24
N GLY A 110 -23.13 -10.55 41.00
CA GLY A 110 -23.85 -11.55 40.24
C GLY A 110 -23.01 -12.78 39.95
N ASP A 111 -23.57 -13.67 39.13
CA ASP A 111 -22.95 -14.93 38.71
C ASP A 111 -22.39 -14.81 37.29
N VAL A 112 -21.40 -15.64 36.95
CA VAL A 112 -20.82 -15.67 35.60
C VAL A 112 -21.23 -16.95 34.89
N ASP A 113 -22.01 -16.84 33.82
CA ASP A 113 -22.36 -17.99 32.99
C ASP A 113 -21.43 -18.07 31.77
N LEU A 114 -20.73 -19.20 31.63
CA LEU A 114 -19.78 -19.45 30.55
C LEU A 114 -20.43 -20.41 29.54
N ASN A 115 -20.93 -19.85 28.44
CA ASN A 115 -21.62 -20.57 27.38
C ASN A 115 -20.73 -20.71 26.15
N GLY A 116 -19.87 -21.73 26.13
CA GLY A 116 -18.88 -21.93 25.07
C GLY A 116 -17.89 -20.76 25.03
N ASN A 117 -17.87 -20.01 23.93
CA ASN A 117 -16.98 -18.87 23.73
C ASN A 117 -17.56 -17.53 24.22
N MET A 118 -18.65 -17.54 25.01
CA MET A 118 -19.30 -16.33 25.50
C MET A 118 -19.33 -16.33 27.03
N LEU A 119 -18.89 -15.22 27.62
CA LEU A 119 -19.01 -14.92 29.05
C LEU A 119 -20.21 -14.01 29.27
N ALA A 120 -21.24 -14.51 29.94
CA ALA A 120 -22.43 -13.74 30.32
C ALA A 120 -22.40 -13.42 31.83
N PHE A 121 -22.49 -12.14 32.18
CA PHE A 121 -22.62 -11.70 33.56
C PHE A 121 -24.10 -11.60 33.94
N MET A 122 -24.52 -12.37 34.93
CA MET A 122 -25.92 -12.51 35.37
C MET A 122 -26.12 -11.81 36.71
N VAL A 123 -27.07 -10.88 36.76
CA VAL A 123 -27.46 -10.19 38.00
C VAL A 123 -28.84 -10.73 38.42
N GLY A 124 -28.83 -11.71 39.33
CA GLY A 124 -30.00 -12.53 39.62
C GLY A 124 -30.34 -13.43 38.43
N SER A 125 -31.60 -13.47 38.00
CA SER A 125 -32.03 -14.23 36.82
C SER A 125 -31.94 -13.45 35.48
N LYS A 126 -31.31 -12.27 35.48
CA LYS A 126 -31.25 -11.37 34.32
C LYS A 126 -29.83 -11.15 33.83
N GLN A 127 -29.64 -11.11 32.52
CA GLN A 127 -28.33 -10.90 31.90
C GLN A 127 -27.99 -9.41 31.95
N ALA A 128 -26.86 -9.03 32.54
CA ALA A 128 -26.40 -7.65 32.58
C ALA A 128 -25.58 -7.29 31.33
N PHE A 129 -24.57 -8.09 31.03
CA PHE A 129 -23.78 -7.96 29.81
C PHE A 129 -23.22 -9.33 29.39
N GLU A 130 -22.72 -9.41 28.17
CA GLU A 130 -22.10 -10.63 27.65
C GLU A 130 -20.99 -10.25 26.69
N VAL A 131 -19.84 -10.90 26.84
CA VAL A 131 -18.63 -10.63 26.06
C VAL A 131 -18.13 -11.93 25.43
N SER A 132 -17.63 -11.84 24.21
CA SER A 132 -16.97 -12.96 23.53
C SER A 132 -15.58 -13.19 24.11
N LEU A 133 -15.29 -14.43 24.50
CA LEU A 133 -13.98 -14.83 25.00
C LEU A 133 -12.92 -14.88 23.88
N ALA A 134 -13.32 -15.03 22.62
CA ALA A 134 -12.40 -14.89 21.47
C ALA A 134 -11.85 -13.46 21.30
N ASP A 135 -12.53 -12.46 21.88
CA ASP A 135 -12.05 -11.08 21.82
C ASP A 135 -11.06 -10.74 22.95
N VAL A 136 -10.94 -11.63 23.95
CA VAL A 136 -10.00 -11.47 25.07
C VAL A 136 -8.59 -11.69 24.54
N SER A 137 -7.71 -10.71 24.76
CA SER A 137 -6.31 -10.78 24.37
C SER A 137 -5.44 -11.43 25.42
N GLN A 138 -5.70 -11.08 26.67
CA GLN A 138 -4.92 -11.53 27.80
C GLN A 138 -5.83 -11.59 29.01
N THR A 139 -5.61 -12.60 29.84
CA THR A 139 -6.24 -12.69 31.16
C THR A 139 -5.16 -12.69 32.22
N GLN A 140 -5.18 -11.71 33.11
CA GLN A 140 -4.22 -11.57 34.19
C GLN A 140 -4.93 -11.67 35.54
N LEU A 141 -4.21 -12.17 36.54
CA LEU A 141 -4.68 -12.16 37.93
C LEU A 141 -4.02 -10.97 38.63
N GLN A 142 -4.81 -9.96 38.99
CA GLN A 142 -4.36 -8.82 39.77
C GLN A 142 -4.67 -9.09 41.25
N GLY A 143 -3.63 -9.16 42.09
CA GLY A 143 -3.82 -9.51 43.51
C GLY A 143 -4.23 -10.97 43.72
N LYS A 144 -5.10 -11.24 44.71
CA LYS A 144 -5.57 -12.61 45.03
C LYS A 144 -6.99 -12.92 44.55
N ASN A 145 -7.80 -11.88 44.34
CA ASN A 145 -9.24 -11.98 44.13
C ASN A 145 -9.72 -11.23 42.88
N GLU A 146 -8.82 -10.67 42.06
CA GLU A 146 -9.21 -9.91 40.88
C GLU A 146 -8.68 -10.58 39.61
N VAL A 147 -9.58 -10.75 38.63
CA VAL A 147 -9.26 -11.30 37.31
C VAL A 147 -9.53 -10.22 36.29
N THR A 148 -8.48 -9.80 35.61
CA THR A 148 -8.52 -8.78 34.56
C THR A 148 -8.54 -9.46 33.21
N LEU A 149 -9.52 -9.06 32.39
CA LEU A 149 -9.66 -9.40 30.99
C LEU A 149 -9.26 -8.17 30.18
N GLU A 150 -8.13 -8.28 29.52
CA GLU A 150 -7.75 -7.32 28.50
C GLU A 150 -8.33 -7.80 27.17
N PHE A 151 -8.86 -6.86 26.40
CA PHE A 151 -9.38 -7.14 25.09
C PHE A 151 -8.51 -6.50 24.02
N HIS A 152 -8.36 -7.19 22.90
CA HIS A 152 -7.64 -6.61 21.76
C HIS A 152 -8.30 -5.30 21.34
N VAL A 153 -7.52 -4.23 21.20
CA VAL A 153 -7.96 -3.07 20.43
C VAL A 153 -8.16 -3.57 19.01
N ASP A 154 -9.42 -3.80 18.62
CA ASP A 154 -9.72 -4.08 17.24
C ASP A 154 -9.58 -2.77 16.47
N ASP A 155 -8.36 -2.50 16.04
CA ASP A 155 -8.01 -1.32 15.25
C ASP A 155 -8.82 -1.29 13.95
N THR A 156 -9.51 -2.38 13.56
CA THR A 156 -10.35 -2.41 12.38
C THR A 156 -11.67 -1.65 12.54
N THR A 157 -12.19 -1.43 13.74
CA THR A 157 -13.63 -1.11 13.92
C THR A 157 -13.97 0.37 14.11
N GLY A 158 -12.94 1.21 14.17
CA GLY A 158 -13.01 2.61 14.59
C GLY A 158 -13.65 3.63 13.63
N ALA A 159 -14.34 3.21 12.57
CA ALA A 159 -15.01 4.18 11.69
C ALA A 159 -16.24 4.83 12.36
N ASN A 160 -16.89 4.17 13.33
CA ASN A 160 -18.13 4.66 13.96
C ASN A 160 -18.20 4.51 15.49
N GLU A 161 -17.19 3.94 16.15
CA GLU A 161 -17.19 3.76 17.61
C GLU A 161 -16.33 4.84 18.28
N LYS A 162 -16.96 5.69 19.10
CA LYS A 162 -16.26 6.68 19.94
C LYS A 162 -15.68 6.06 21.21
N ASP A 163 -16.26 4.94 21.65
CA ASP A 163 -15.92 4.25 22.90
C ASP A 163 -15.67 2.77 22.58
N SER A 164 -14.53 2.23 23.01
CA SER A 164 -14.18 0.81 22.84
C SER A 164 -13.77 0.22 24.19
N LEU A 165 -14.22 -1.01 24.45
CA LEU A 165 -13.94 -1.71 25.70
C LEU A 165 -12.50 -2.25 25.67
N MET A 166 -11.63 -1.67 26.49
CA MET A 166 -10.22 -2.07 26.58
C MET A 166 -10.01 -3.18 27.60
N GLU A 167 -10.62 -3.04 28.78
CA GLU A 167 -10.34 -3.88 29.94
C GLU A 167 -11.62 -4.06 30.77
N ILE A 168 -11.81 -5.26 31.32
CA ILE A 168 -12.79 -5.54 32.37
C ILE A 168 -12.07 -6.28 33.50
N SER A 169 -12.17 -5.76 34.72
CA SER A 169 -11.70 -6.43 35.93
C SER A 169 -12.89 -6.97 36.72
N PHE A 170 -12.85 -8.26 37.02
CA PHE A 170 -13.81 -8.96 37.86
C PHE A 170 -13.23 -9.21 39.24
N HIS A 171 -14.02 -8.90 40.28
CA HIS A 171 -13.71 -9.33 41.64
C HIS A 171 -14.38 -10.68 41.93
N VAL A 172 -13.58 -11.69 42.27
CA VAL A 172 -14.01 -13.05 42.60
C VAL A 172 -13.81 -13.28 44.11
N PRO A 173 -14.88 -13.33 44.91
CA PRO A 173 -14.77 -13.54 46.35
C PRO A 173 -14.22 -14.93 46.72
N ASN A 174 -13.55 -15.05 47.86
CA ASN A 174 -13.10 -16.35 48.37
C ASN A 174 -14.25 -17.27 48.81
N SER A 175 -15.43 -16.70 49.07
CA SER A 175 -16.66 -17.43 49.38
C SER A 175 -17.46 -17.84 48.13
N ASN A 176 -16.86 -17.77 46.95
CA ASN A 176 -17.56 -18.08 45.70
C ASN A 176 -17.89 -19.58 45.64
N THR A 177 -19.17 -19.89 45.40
CA THR A 177 -19.70 -21.25 45.29
C THR A 177 -19.63 -21.81 43.86
N GLN A 178 -19.39 -20.96 42.86
CA GLN A 178 -19.37 -21.32 41.44
C GLN A 178 -17.98 -21.77 40.97
N PHE A 179 -16.92 -21.13 41.47
CA PHE A 179 -15.52 -21.47 41.18
C PHE A 179 -14.84 -21.84 42.49
N VAL A 180 -15.12 -23.04 42.99
CA VAL A 180 -14.56 -23.52 44.26
C VAL A 180 -13.06 -23.78 44.05
N GLY A 181 -12.22 -22.98 44.71
CA GLY A 181 -10.77 -23.17 44.75
C GLY A 181 -10.33 -24.00 45.97
N ASP A 182 -9.08 -24.47 45.94
CA ASP A 182 -8.42 -25.12 47.09
C ASP A 182 -7.42 -24.17 47.78
N GLU A 183 -6.73 -24.62 48.83
CA GLU A 183 -5.77 -23.78 49.57
C GLU A 183 -4.59 -23.29 48.70
N ASN A 184 -4.31 -23.95 47.57
CA ASN A 184 -3.20 -23.61 46.66
C ASN A 184 -3.67 -22.85 45.40
N THR A 185 -4.94 -22.94 45.03
CA THR A 185 -5.56 -22.28 43.88
C THR A 185 -6.77 -21.46 44.33
N PRO A 186 -6.63 -20.13 44.50
CA PRO A 186 -7.76 -19.30 44.90
C PRO A 186 -8.89 -19.37 43.85
N PRO A 187 -10.16 -19.14 44.23
CA PRO A 187 -11.31 -19.10 43.32
C PRO A 187 -11.10 -18.21 42.07
N ALA A 188 -10.39 -17.10 42.23
CA ALA A 188 -10.02 -16.21 41.13
C ALA A 188 -9.09 -16.90 40.11
N GLN A 189 -8.18 -17.76 40.56
CA GLN A 189 -7.29 -18.51 39.68
C GLN A 189 -8.05 -19.60 38.93
N VAL A 190 -8.96 -20.32 39.59
CA VAL A 190 -9.85 -21.29 38.92
C VAL A 190 -10.71 -20.59 37.86
N PHE A 191 -11.24 -19.41 38.16
CA PHE A 191 -12.00 -18.61 37.20
C PHE A 191 -11.14 -18.19 36.01
N ARG A 192 -9.93 -17.66 36.25
CA ARG A 192 -8.96 -17.31 35.21
C ARG A 192 -8.62 -18.52 34.33
N ASP A 193 -8.31 -19.66 34.91
CA ASP A 193 -7.87 -20.84 34.16
C ASP A 193 -9.03 -21.42 33.34
N LYS A 194 -10.27 -21.34 33.85
CA LYS A 194 -11.47 -21.67 33.08
C LYS A 194 -11.71 -20.69 31.92
N ILE A 195 -11.46 -19.41 32.12
CA ILE A 195 -11.46 -18.44 31.02
C ILE A 195 -10.33 -18.76 30.04
N MET A 196 -9.10 -19.04 30.49
CA MET A 196 -7.97 -19.34 29.61
C MET A 196 -8.14 -20.63 28.79
N SER A 197 -8.92 -21.59 29.28
CA SER A 197 -9.24 -22.80 28.53
C SER A 197 -10.37 -22.61 27.52
N MET A 198 -11.19 -21.56 27.67
CA MET A 198 -12.32 -21.25 26.77
C MET A 198 -12.01 -20.10 25.81
N ALA A 199 -11.24 -19.12 26.28
CA ALA A 199 -10.63 -18.07 25.51
C ALA A 199 -9.39 -18.64 24.83
N ASP A 200 -9.09 -18.16 23.63
CA ASP A 200 -7.89 -18.53 22.88
C ASP A 200 -6.65 -17.80 23.43
N VAL A 201 -6.49 -17.85 24.75
CA VAL A 201 -5.51 -17.11 25.55
C VAL A 201 -4.63 -18.13 26.26
N GLY A 202 -3.85 -18.85 25.46
CA GLY A 202 -2.75 -19.66 25.97
C GLY A 202 -1.70 -18.80 26.66
N ALA A 203 -1.05 -19.34 27.69
CA ALA A 203 0.05 -18.69 28.42
C ALA A 203 1.34 -18.48 27.58
N GLY A 204 1.34 -18.97 26.34
CA GLY A 204 2.05 -18.39 25.21
C GLY A 204 1.01 -18.23 24.10
N GLY A 205 1.00 -17.10 23.39
CA GLY A 205 0.07 -16.90 22.27
C GLY A 205 0.11 -18.10 21.34
N GLU A 206 -1.04 -18.44 20.72
CA GLU A 206 -1.14 -19.53 19.73
C GLU A 206 0.17 -19.65 18.94
N ASP A 207 0.83 -20.81 18.96
CA ASP A 207 2.04 -20.99 18.14
C ASP A 207 1.68 -20.61 16.71
N ALA A 208 2.41 -19.64 16.16
CA ALA A 208 2.16 -19.18 14.79
C ALA A 208 2.28 -20.39 13.86
N VAL A 209 1.25 -20.61 13.05
CA VAL A 209 1.24 -21.67 12.03
C VAL A 209 2.42 -21.47 11.10
N VAL A 210 2.71 -20.21 10.76
CA VAL A 210 3.90 -19.80 10.05
C VAL A 210 4.22 -18.34 10.35
N THR A 211 5.52 -18.02 10.42
CA THR A 211 6.01 -16.66 10.61
C THR A 211 6.85 -16.24 9.40
N PHE A 212 6.62 -15.02 8.93
CA PHE A 212 7.43 -14.37 7.90
C PHE A 212 8.08 -13.12 8.47
N GLU A 213 9.38 -13.18 8.70
CA GLU A 213 10.13 -12.10 9.33
C GLU A 213 10.57 -11.03 8.33
N GLY A 214 10.69 -9.79 8.81
CA GLY A 214 11.35 -8.71 8.06
C GLY A 214 10.61 -8.18 6.83
N ILE A 215 9.30 -8.44 6.70
CA ILE A 215 8.51 -8.02 5.55
C ILE A 215 8.37 -6.49 5.51
N ALA A 216 8.65 -5.90 4.36
CA ALA A 216 8.48 -4.47 4.13
C ALA A 216 7.02 -4.15 3.81
N ILE A 217 6.35 -3.42 4.71
CA ILE A 217 4.98 -2.92 4.51
C ILE A 217 5.06 -1.44 4.14
N LEU A 218 4.49 -1.09 2.99
CA LEU A 218 4.43 0.30 2.50
C LEU A 218 3.31 1.08 3.16
N THR A 219 2.19 0.41 3.44
CA THR A 219 1.00 0.99 4.06
C THR A 219 0.38 -0.02 5.01
N PRO A 220 0.36 0.22 6.35
CA PRO A 220 1.08 1.27 7.07
C PRO A 220 2.61 1.08 6.97
N ARG A 221 3.35 2.18 6.79
CA ARG A 221 4.80 2.13 6.56
C ARG A 221 5.54 1.53 7.75
N GLY A 222 6.32 0.47 7.52
CA GLY A 222 7.20 -0.15 8.51
C GLY A 222 7.78 -1.48 8.03
N ARG A 223 8.66 -2.06 8.84
CA ARG A 223 9.06 -3.47 8.74
C ARG A 223 8.35 -4.25 9.83
N TYR A 224 7.74 -5.36 9.45
CA TYR A 224 6.91 -6.17 10.33
C TYR A 224 7.30 -7.63 10.20
N SER A 225 7.23 -8.37 11.31
CA SER A 225 7.10 -9.82 11.30
C SER A 225 5.62 -10.16 11.15
N VAL A 226 5.30 -11.04 10.21
CA VAL A 226 3.94 -11.40 9.84
C VAL A 226 3.70 -12.82 10.34
N GLU A 227 2.95 -12.95 11.43
CA GLU A 227 2.60 -14.22 12.08
C GLU A 227 1.19 -14.63 11.66
N LEU A 228 1.06 -15.79 11.01
CA LEU A 228 -0.23 -16.36 10.63
C LEU A 228 -0.65 -17.37 11.68
N HIS A 229 -1.78 -17.12 12.35
CA HIS A 229 -2.40 -18.06 13.28
C HIS A 229 -3.62 -18.72 12.63
N LEU A 230 -4.31 -19.60 13.37
CA LEU A 230 -5.47 -20.33 12.86
C LEU A 230 -6.70 -19.43 12.68
N SER A 231 -6.86 -18.43 13.55
CA SER A 231 -8.05 -17.57 13.60
C SER A 231 -7.77 -16.10 13.21
N PHE A 232 -6.51 -15.65 13.27
CA PHE A 232 -6.11 -14.29 12.93
C PHE A 232 -4.71 -14.20 12.32
N LEU A 233 -4.42 -13.05 11.71
CA LEU A 233 -3.09 -12.62 11.27
C LEU A 233 -2.57 -11.58 12.28
N ARG A 234 -1.31 -11.69 12.70
CA ARG A 234 -0.64 -10.69 13.52
C ARG A 234 0.53 -10.06 12.75
N LEU A 235 0.60 -8.73 12.80
CA LEU A 235 1.71 -7.94 12.28
C LEU A 235 2.48 -7.39 13.47
N GLN A 236 3.59 -8.01 13.81
CA GLN A 236 4.45 -7.55 14.89
C GLN A 236 5.48 -6.55 14.36
N GLY A 237 5.49 -5.35 14.89
CA GLY A 237 6.39 -4.28 14.46
C GLY A 237 7.16 -3.71 15.64
N MET A 238 8.31 -3.09 15.39
CA MET A 238 9.12 -2.50 16.49
C MET A 238 8.37 -1.46 17.33
N ALA A 239 7.38 -0.79 16.75
CA ALA A 239 6.66 0.31 17.39
C ALA A 239 5.16 0.09 17.53
N ASN A 240 4.56 -0.80 16.72
CA ASN A 240 3.13 -1.06 16.74
C ASN A 240 2.92 -2.51 16.32
N ASP A 241 2.02 -3.19 17.02
CA ASP A 241 1.55 -4.53 16.69
C ASP A 241 0.09 -4.43 16.24
N PHE A 242 -0.27 -5.12 15.16
CA PHE A 242 -1.66 -5.19 14.70
C PHE A 242 -2.13 -6.64 14.72
N LYS A 243 -3.31 -6.89 15.31
CA LYS A 243 -4.01 -8.17 15.22
C LYS A 243 -5.20 -8.00 14.28
N ILE A 244 -5.28 -8.82 13.25
CA ILE A 244 -6.27 -8.71 12.18
C ILE A 244 -6.98 -10.06 12.07
N GLN A 245 -8.27 -10.09 12.38
CA GLN A 245 -9.07 -11.30 12.19
C GLN A 245 -9.24 -11.62 10.70
N TYR A 246 -9.27 -12.90 10.35
CA TYR A 246 -9.50 -13.30 8.96
C TYR A 246 -10.90 -12.95 8.45
N SER A 247 -11.86 -12.74 9.35
CA SER A 247 -13.21 -12.24 9.04
C SER A 247 -13.17 -10.85 8.38
N SER A 248 -12.22 -10.00 8.77
CA SER A 248 -12.03 -8.64 8.22
C SER A 248 -11.32 -8.65 6.87
N VAL A 249 -10.71 -9.77 6.45
CA VAL A 249 -10.02 -9.88 5.16
C VAL A 249 -11.04 -10.09 4.04
N VAL A 250 -11.23 -9.07 3.21
CA VAL A 250 -12.21 -9.11 2.11
C VAL A 250 -11.61 -9.76 0.86
N ARG A 251 -10.39 -9.36 0.50
CA ARG A 251 -9.75 -9.77 -0.77
C ARG A 251 -8.24 -9.61 -0.69
N LEU A 252 -7.55 -10.54 -1.35
CA LEU A 252 -6.10 -10.51 -1.54
C LEU A 252 -5.80 -10.12 -2.99
N PHE A 253 -4.79 -9.29 -3.19
CA PHE A 253 -4.30 -8.93 -4.52
C PHE A 253 -2.82 -9.28 -4.62
N LEU A 254 -2.46 -10.01 -5.68
CA LEU A 254 -1.08 -10.34 -6.00
C LEU A 254 -0.70 -9.57 -7.26
N LEU A 255 0.13 -8.54 -7.11
CA LEU A 255 0.39 -7.54 -8.15
C LEU A 255 1.90 -7.42 -8.40
N PRO A 256 2.44 -8.07 -9.44
CA PRO A 256 3.86 -7.98 -9.78
C PRO A 256 4.21 -6.55 -10.23
N LYS A 257 5.39 -6.06 -9.88
CA LYS A 257 5.86 -4.75 -10.32
C LYS A 257 6.65 -4.89 -11.61
N SER A 258 6.25 -4.14 -12.64
CA SER A 258 7.04 -4.05 -13.87
C SER A 258 8.33 -3.26 -13.61
N ASN A 259 9.47 -3.80 -14.05
CA ASN A 259 10.81 -3.20 -13.99
C ASN A 259 11.51 -3.16 -12.61
N GLN A 260 10.98 -3.83 -11.58
CA GLN A 260 11.69 -4.01 -10.30
C GLN A 260 11.49 -5.43 -9.79
N PRO A 261 12.46 -6.00 -9.05
CA PRO A 261 12.39 -7.36 -8.54
C PRO A 261 11.45 -7.47 -7.33
N HIS A 262 10.31 -6.79 -7.36
CA HIS A 262 9.37 -6.76 -6.25
C HIS A 262 7.95 -7.08 -6.69
N THR A 263 7.23 -7.80 -5.84
CA THR A 263 5.81 -8.11 -6.04
C THR A 263 5.03 -7.54 -4.86
N PHE A 264 3.94 -6.83 -5.16
CA PHE A 264 3.04 -6.32 -4.14
C PHE A 264 2.00 -7.38 -3.78
N VAL A 265 1.86 -7.64 -2.49
CA VAL A 265 0.70 -8.36 -1.96
C VAL A 265 -0.13 -7.37 -1.17
N VAL A 266 -1.38 -7.18 -1.59
CA VAL A 266 -2.29 -6.25 -0.94
C VAL A 266 -3.43 -6.99 -0.27
N ILE A 267 -3.58 -6.75 1.03
CA ILE A 267 -4.68 -7.28 1.84
C ILE A 267 -5.70 -6.16 1.99
N SER A 268 -6.88 -6.34 1.40
CA SER A 268 -7.99 -5.41 1.60
C SER A 268 -8.81 -5.83 2.80
N LEU A 269 -9.00 -4.88 3.70
CA LEU A 269 -9.65 -5.06 4.98
C LEU A 269 -10.96 -4.28 5.03
N ASP A 270 -11.99 -4.93 5.52
CA ASP A 270 -13.20 -4.29 5.98
C ASP A 270 -13.66 -4.97 7.28
N PRO A 271 -13.53 -4.30 8.43
CA PRO A 271 -13.26 -2.86 8.56
C PRO A 271 -11.74 -2.52 8.55
N PRO A 272 -11.32 -1.24 8.36
CA PRO A 272 -9.93 -0.86 8.09
C PRO A 272 -9.07 -0.72 9.35
N ILE A 273 -7.82 -1.18 9.37
CA ILE A 273 -6.95 -1.03 10.56
C ILE A 273 -6.61 0.44 10.85
N ARG A 274 -6.53 0.81 12.12
CA ARG A 274 -6.21 2.13 12.61
C ARG A 274 -4.78 2.21 13.12
N LYS A 275 -4.06 3.30 12.80
CA LYS A 275 -2.81 3.69 13.46
C LYS A 275 -2.90 5.15 13.87
N GLY A 276 -3.04 5.41 15.16
CA GLY A 276 -3.35 6.76 15.64
C GLY A 276 -4.68 7.24 15.05
N GLN A 277 -4.71 8.38 14.37
CA GLN A 277 -5.94 8.89 13.74
C GLN A 277 -6.18 8.39 12.31
N THR A 278 -5.22 7.68 11.71
CA THR A 278 -5.31 7.28 10.30
C THR A 278 -5.88 5.86 10.19
N LEU A 279 -6.81 5.65 9.26
CA LEU A 279 -7.36 4.35 8.90
C LEU A 279 -6.71 3.82 7.61
N TYR A 280 -6.40 2.54 7.58
CA TYR A 280 -5.80 1.83 6.46
C TYR A 280 -6.73 0.69 6.02
N PRO A 281 -7.55 0.90 4.98
CA PRO A 281 -8.37 -0.16 4.39
C PRO A 281 -7.56 -1.18 3.61
N HIS A 282 -6.31 -0.87 3.27
CA HIS A 282 -5.43 -1.74 2.51
C HIS A 282 -4.07 -1.84 3.17
N ILE A 283 -3.61 -3.07 3.39
CA ILE A 283 -2.24 -3.35 3.81
C ILE A 283 -1.44 -3.70 2.57
N VAL A 284 -0.44 -2.91 2.25
CA VAL A 284 0.41 -3.10 1.06
C VAL A 284 1.76 -3.64 1.48
N MET A 285 1.98 -4.93 1.24
CA MET A 285 3.24 -5.62 1.50
C MET A 285 4.07 -5.66 0.22
N GLN A 286 5.38 -5.49 0.37
CA GLN A 286 6.35 -5.58 -0.71
C GLN A 286 7.25 -6.79 -0.46
N PHE A 287 7.20 -7.74 -1.38
CA PHE A 287 8.05 -8.93 -1.38
C PHE A 287 9.10 -8.84 -2.47
N GLU A 288 10.23 -9.49 -2.29
CA GLU A 288 11.19 -9.76 -3.37
C GLU A 288 10.64 -10.87 -4.27
N THR A 289 10.71 -10.68 -5.59
CA THR A 289 10.04 -11.55 -6.56
C THR A 289 10.73 -12.91 -6.65
N ASP A 290 12.06 -12.92 -6.58
CA ASP A 290 12.86 -14.13 -6.81
C ASP A 290 13.27 -14.84 -5.50
N TYR A 291 12.79 -14.35 -4.35
CA TYR A 291 13.13 -14.92 -3.06
C TYR A 291 12.33 -16.19 -2.80
N VAL A 292 13.02 -17.33 -2.80
CA VAL A 292 12.44 -18.65 -2.53
C VAL A 292 12.50 -18.93 -1.04
N VAL A 293 11.37 -19.37 -0.48
CA VAL A 293 11.26 -19.81 0.92
C VAL A 293 10.79 -21.24 0.98
N GLN A 294 11.20 -21.92 2.06
CA GLN A 294 10.67 -23.21 2.45
C GLN A 294 10.08 -23.07 3.85
N ASN A 295 8.76 -23.21 3.96
CA ASN A 295 8.05 -23.06 5.22
C ASN A 295 7.29 -24.36 5.51
N THR A 296 7.46 -24.87 6.72
CA THR A 296 6.67 -25.98 7.26
C THR A 296 5.60 -25.39 8.15
N LEU A 297 4.35 -25.81 7.96
CA LEU A 297 3.24 -25.35 8.79
C LEU A 297 3.25 -26.10 10.12
N SER A 298 3.25 -25.34 11.21
CA SER A 298 3.11 -25.89 12.56
C SER A 298 1.62 -26.01 12.90
N MET A 299 1.00 -27.15 12.58
CA MET A 299 -0.40 -27.44 12.92
C MET A 299 -0.57 -28.88 13.42
N GLY A 300 -1.48 -29.10 14.36
CA GLY A 300 -1.83 -30.45 14.82
C GLY A 300 -2.45 -31.29 13.69
N GLU A 301 -1.98 -32.54 13.53
CA GLU A 301 -2.36 -33.44 12.42
C GLU A 301 -3.88 -33.68 12.33
N ASP A 302 -4.58 -33.72 13.47
CA ASP A 302 -6.03 -33.91 13.52
C ASP A 302 -6.81 -32.71 12.96
N LEU A 303 -6.36 -31.49 13.25
CA LEU A 303 -6.98 -30.26 12.76
C LEU A 303 -6.70 -30.05 11.27
N TYR A 304 -5.49 -30.40 10.83
CA TYR A 304 -5.12 -30.41 9.43
C TYR A 304 -6.02 -31.37 8.65
N ASN A 305 -6.12 -32.62 9.09
CA ASN A 305 -6.89 -33.66 8.41
C ASN A 305 -8.40 -33.37 8.36
N SER A 306 -8.94 -32.69 9.37
CA SER A 306 -10.38 -32.40 9.44
C SER A 306 -10.80 -31.16 8.66
N LYS A 307 -10.02 -30.06 8.70
CA LYS A 307 -10.48 -28.74 8.21
C LYS A 307 -9.66 -28.16 7.06
N TYR A 308 -8.38 -28.53 6.96
CA TYR A 308 -7.43 -27.85 6.07
C TYR A 308 -6.77 -28.75 5.02
N LYS A 309 -6.98 -30.07 5.06
CA LYS A 309 -6.39 -31.06 4.16
C LYS A 309 -6.57 -30.74 2.67
N ASP A 310 -7.71 -30.15 2.31
CA ASP A 310 -8.03 -29.78 0.92
C ASP A 310 -7.61 -28.33 0.57
N LYS A 311 -7.12 -27.56 1.55
CA LYS A 311 -6.86 -26.11 1.42
C LYS A 311 -5.40 -25.72 1.63
N LEU A 312 -4.65 -26.48 2.42
CA LEU A 312 -3.27 -26.20 2.80
C LEU A 312 -2.43 -27.48 2.68
N GLU A 313 -1.15 -27.31 2.36
CA GLU A 313 -0.12 -28.35 2.44
C GLU A 313 0.73 -28.17 3.71
N LEU A 314 1.29 -29.26 4.25
CA LEU A 314 2.13 -29.22 5.45
C LEU A 314 3.50 -28.56 5.22
N SER A 315 4.00 -28.58 3.98
CA SER A 315 5.27 -27.96 3.62
C SER A 315 5.13 -27.28 2.27
N TYR A 316 5.53 -26.01 2.22
CA TYR A 316 5.57 -25.22 0.99
C TYR A 316 7.00 -24.91 0.61
N LYS A 317 7.29 -25.03 -0.68
CA LYS A 317 8.55 -24.57 -1.28
C LYS A 317 8.21 -23.77 -2.54
N GLY A 318 8.61 -22.51 -2.57
CA GLY A 318 8.32 -21.63 -3.71
C GLY A 318 8.67 -20.18 -3.43
N LEU A 319 8.24 -19.28 -4.32
CA LEU A 319 8.46 -17.85 -4.16
C LEU A 319 7.69 -17.33 -2.94
N ILE A 320 8.33 -16.48 -2.12
CA ILE A 320 7.76 -16.00 -0.85
C ILE A 320 6.38 -15.39 -1.00
N HIS A 321 6.16 -14.61 -2.06
CA HIS A 321 4.88 -13.96 -2.31
C HIS A 321 3.78 -14.96 -2.69
N GLU A 322 4.12 -16.06 -3.38
CA GLU A 322 3.17 -17.12 -3.74
C GLU A 322 2.84 -18.00 -2.53
N VAL A 323 3.87 -18.39 -1.77
CA VAL A 323 3.73 -19.19 -0.54
C VAL A 323 2.88 -18.43 0.47
N PHE A 324 3.22 -17.17 0.75
CA PHE A 324 2.46 -16.31 1.65
C PHE A 324 0.99 -16.17 1.22
N THR A 325 0.75 -15.88 -0.07
CA THR A 325 -0.62 -15.68 -0.59
C THR A 325 -1.44 -16.97 -0.55
N THR A 326 -0.82 -18.12 -0.78
CA THR A 326 -1.49 -19.43 -0.76
C THR A 326 -1.87 -19.82 0.67
N ILE A 327 -0.96 -19.66 1.63
CA ILE A 327 -1.24 -19.95 3.05
C ILE A 327 -2.32 -19.00 3.57
N LEU A 328 -2.19 -17.70 3.32
CA LEU A 328 -3.19 -16.71 3.76
C LEU A 328 -4.56 -16.95 3.13
N ARG A 329 -4.61 -17.36 1.85
CA ARG A 329 -5.86 -17.78 1.18
C ARG A 329 -6.48 -19.01 1.85
N GLY A 330 -5.67 -20.02 2.20
CA GLY A 330 -6.16 -21.25 2.83
C GLY A 330 -6.74 -20.98 4.23
N LEU A 331 -6.10 -20.10 5.01
CA LEU A 331 -6.54 -19.72 6.35
C LEU A 331 -7.74 -18.76 6.33
N SER A 332 -7.68 -17.69 5.54
CA SER A 332 -8.75 -16.68 5.51
C SER A 332 -9.96 -17.04 4.64
N GLY A 333 -9.77 -17.94 3.67
CA GLY A 333 -10.75 -18.21 2.61
C GLY A 333 -10.94 -17.05 1.63
N ALA A 334 -10.14 -15.98 1.71
CA ALA A 334 -10.26 -14.82 0.86
C ALA A 334 -9.84 -15.13 -0.58
N LYS A 335 -10.57 -14.57 -1.56
CA LYS A 335 -10.24 -14.74 -2.98
C LYS A 335 -9.01 -13.92 -3.34
N VAL A 336 -8.08 -14.54 -4.07
CA VAL A 336 -6.88 -13.89 -4.60
C VAL A 336 -7.17 -13.35 -5.99
N THR A 337 -6.87 -12.08 -6.21
CA THR A 337 -7.02 -11.38 -7.49
C THR A 337 -5.63 -11.16 -8.07
N LYS A 338 -5.36 -11.78 -9.22
CA LYS A 338 -4.14 -11.57 -10.02
C LYS A 338 -4.41 -10.50 -11.10
N PRO A 339 -3.37 -9.95 -11.75
CA PRO A 339 -3.56 -9.00 -12.83
C PRO A 339 -4.40 -9.60 -13.97
N GLY A 340 -5.14 -8.74 -14.67
CA GLY A 340 -6.02 -9.16 -15.75
C GLY A 340 -5.26 -9.43 -17.06
N LYS A 341 -6.03 -9.40 -18.16
CA LYS A 341 -5.50 -9.51 -19.53
C LYS A 341 -4.78 -8.24 -20.01
N PHE A 342 -4.82 -7.16 -19.23
CA PHE A 342 -4.14 -5.92 -19.59
C PHE A 342 -2.63 -6.14 -19.74
N ARG A 343 -2.07 -5.57 -20.80
CA ARG A 343 -0.63 -5.48 -21.03
C ARG A 343 -0.28 -4.05 -21.39
N SER A 344 0.69 -3.52 -20.68
CA SER A 344 1.34 -2.24 -20.97
C SER A 344 2.27 -2.38 -22.17
N CYS A 345 2.65 -1.27 -22.78
CA CYS A 345 3.59 -1.25 -23.90
C CYS A 345 4.99 -1.81 -23.53
N GLN A 346 5.32 -1.91 -22.24
CA GLN A 346 6.57 -2.52 -21.75
C GLN A 346 6.38 -4.00 -21.34
N ASP A 347 5.35 -4.66 -21.89
CA ASP A 347 4.89 -6.00 -21.48
C ASP A 347 4.62 -6.13 -19.96
N GLY A 348 4.24 -5.01 -19.36
CA GLY A 348 3.90 -4.89 -17.95
C GLY A 348 2.43 -5.14 -17.66
N TYR A 349 2.09 -5.38 -16.40
CA TYR A 349 0.70 -5.53 -15.96
C TYR A 349 0.05 -4.22 -15.51
N ALA A 350 0.78 -3.11 -15.61
CA ALA A 350 0.44 -1.88 -14.95
C ALA A 350 1.04 -0.67 -15.64
N VAL A 351 0.45 0.50 -15.39
CA VAL A 351 0.82 1.76 -16.02
C VAL A 351 1.35 2.73 -14.96
N LYS A 352 2.49 3.36 -15.23
CA LYS A 352 3.02 4.41 -14.36
C LYS A 352 2.13 5.64 -14.43
N SER A 353 1.71 6.14 -13.28
CA SER A 353 0.84 7.32 -13.17
C SER A 353 1.04 7.99 -11.83
N SER A 354 0.59 9.24 -11.70
CA SER A 354 0.63 9.99 -10.46
C SER A 354 -0.80 10.27 -10.00
N LEU A 355 -1.14 9.94 -8.76
CA LEU A 355 -2.42 10.30 -8.16
C LEU A 355 -2.19 11.42 -7.15
N LYS A 356 -2.82 12.57 -7.37
CA LYS A 356 -2.56 13.80 -6.59
C LYS A 356 -1.08 14.24 -6.73
N ALA A 357 -0.33 14.24 -5.62
CA ALA A 357 1.08 14.65 -5.58
C ALA A 357 2.05 13.46 -5.42
N GLU A 358 1.54 12.23 -5.52
CA GLU A 358 2.32 11.02 -5.29
C GLU A 358 2.42 10.22 -6.60
N ASP A 359 3.63 9.79 -6.94
CA ASP A 359 3.89 8.93 -8.08
C ASP A 359 3.66 7.47 -7.71
N GLY A 360 3.06 6.72 -8.62
CA GLY A 360 2.70 5.34 -8.40
C GLY A 360 2.48 4.56 -9.68
N ILE A 361 1.75 3.46 -9.52
CA ILE A 361 1.46 2.48 -10.55
C ILE A 361 -0.03 2.17 -10.46
N LEU A 362 -0.71 2.32 -11.59
CA LEU A 362 -2.11 1.96 -11.77
C LEU A 362 -2.18 0.57 -12.39
N TYR A 363 -2.88 -0.34 -11.72
CA TYR A 363 -3.17 -1.69 -12.18
C TYR A 363 -4.60 -1.77 -12.70
N PRO A 364 -4.80 -1.89 -14.04
CA PRO A 364 -6.10 -2.22 -14.61
C PRO A 364 -6.40 -3.70 -14.38
N LEU A 365 -7.27 -4.01 -13.42
CA LEU A 365 -7.70 -5.37 -13.10
C LEU A 365 -9.04 -5.67 -13.79
N GLU A 366 -9.40 -6.94 -13.84
CA GLU A 366 -10.59 -7.42 -14.56
C GLU A 366 -11.90 -6.71 -14.17
N LYS A 367 -12.03 -6.33 -12.89
CA LYS A 367 -13.24 -5.71 -12.30
C LYS A 367 -12.97 -4.40 -11.55
N SER A 368 -11.74 -3.89 -11.58
CA SER A 368 -11.35 -2.74 -10.76
C SER A 368 -10.05 -2.11 -11.24
N PHE A 369 -9.86 -0.83 -10.98
CA PHE A 369 -8.54 -0.19 -11.02
C PHE A 369 -7.94 -0.18 -9.61
N PHE A 370 -6.64 -0.50 -9.51
CA PHE A 370 -5.93 -0.41 -8.23
C PHE A 370 -4.67 0.45 -8.39
N PHE A 371 -4.65 1.61 -7.75
CA PHE A 371 -3.47 2.46 -7.65
C PHE A 371 -2.65 2.15 -6.39
N LEU A 372 -1.34 1.98 -6.57
CA LEU A 372 -0.34 1.71 -5.52
C LEU A 372 0.90 2.59 -5.74
N PRO A 373 1.73 2.85 -4.73
CA PRO A 373 1.65 2.36 -3.35
C PRO A 373 0.94 3.31 -2.38
N LYS A 374 0.79 4.59 -2.71
CA LYS A 374 0.28 5.61 -1.77
C LYS A 374 -0.51 6.74 -2.47
N PRO A 375 -1.74 7.06 -2.01
CA PRO A 375 -2.59 6.22 -1.18
C PRO A 375 -3.05 4.99 -1.97
N PRO A 376 -3.06 3.78 -1.38
CA PRO A 376 -3.67 2.62 -2.03
C PRO A 376 -5.13 2.94 -2.33
N THR A 377 -5.50 2.94 -3.61
CA THR A 377 -6.85 3.33 -4.04
C THR A 377 -7.42 2.25 -4.93
N LEU A 378 -8.41 1.51 -4.41
CA LEU A 378 -9.17 0.52 -5.15
C LEU A 378 -10.46 1.16 -5.66
N ILE A 379 -10.69 1.10 -6.98
CA ILE A 379 -11.88 1.63 -7.65
C ILE A 379 -12.55 0.47 -8.37
N LEU A 380 -13.78 0.11 -8.00
CA LEU A 380 -14.51 -0.97 -8.67
C LEU A 380 -15.16 -0.46 -9.96
N HIS A 381 -15.15 -1.27 -11.03
CA HIS A 381 -15.79 -0.89 -12.29
C HIS A 381 -17.29 -0.60 -12.14
N GLU A 382 -17.96 -1.27 -11.20
CA GLU A 382 -19.38 -1.06 -10.89
C GLU A 382 -19.67 0.32 -10.27
N GLU A 383 -18.66 0.96 -9.67
CA GLU A 383 -18.76 2.27 -9.04
C GLU A 383 -18.46 3.42 -10.02
N ILE A 384 -17.86 3.12 -11.18
CA ILE A 384 -17.51 4.12 -12.19
C ILE A 384 -18.78 4.56 -12.93
N ASP A 385 -18.91 5.88 -13.10
CA ASP A 385 -19.93 6.46 -13.98
C ASP A 385 -19.36 6.62 -15.41
N TYR A 386 -18.23 7.33 -15.52
CA TYR A 386 -17.50 7.47 -16.78
C TYR A 386 -15.99 7.69 -16.57
N VAL A 387 -15.25 7.53 -17.66
CA VAL A 387 -13.81 7.79 -17.77
C VAL A 387 -13.56 8.85 -18.84
N GLU A 388 -12.60 9.72 -18.59
CA GLU A 388 -12.20 10.80 -19.50
C GLU A 388 -10.68 10.82 -19.64
N PHE A 389 -10.21 11.05 -20.87
CA PHE A 389 -8.80 11.11 -21.25
C PHE A 389 -8.39 12.56 -21.56
N GLU A 390 -7.93 13.30 -20.57
CA GLU A 390 -7.53 14.68 -20.76
C GLU A 390 -6.16 14.77 -21.44
N ARG A 391 -6.06 15.54 -22.52
CA ARG A 391 -4.78 15.98 -23.07
C ARG A 391 -4.46 17.34 -22.48
N HIS A 392 -3.29 17.48 -21.86
CA HIS A 392 -2.78 18.81 -21.55
C HIS A 392 -2.65 19.60 -22.88
N THR A 393 -3.09 20.85 -22.92
CA THR A 393 -2.99 21.75 -24.11
C THR A 393 -2.17 23.01 -23.79
N ALA A 394 -1.22 22.91 -22.85
CA ALA A 394 -0.44 24.04 -22.37
C ALA A 394 1.01 24.03 -22.91
N GLY A 395 1.16 24.53 -24.14
CA GLY A 395 2.34 25.26 -24.65
C GLY A 395 3.74 24.66 -24.47
N GLY A 396 4.25 23.99 -25.53
CA GLY A 396 5.68 23.70 -25.72
C GLY A 396 5.92 22.28 -26.22
N SER A 397 6.60 22.15 -27.36
CA SER A 397 6.97 20.93 -28.07
C SER A 397 7.35 19.73 -27.17
N ASN A 398 6.76 18.56 -27.46
CA ASN A 398 6.92 17.22 -26.86
C ASN A 398 6.14 16.89 -25.57
N MET A 399 4.81 16.86 -25.65
CA MET A 399 3.97 16.26 -24.60
C MET A 399 3.75 14.77 -24.84
N HIS A 400 4.66 13.98 -24.27
CA HIS A 400 4.63 12.51 -24.28
C HIS A 400 3.66 11.90 -23.23
N TYR A 401 2.81 12.70 -22.58
CA TYR A 401 1.95 12.26 -21.48
C TYR A 401 0.49 12.72 -21.64
N PHE A 402 -0.44 11.97 -21.07
CA PHE A 402 -1.85 12.31 -20.93
C PHE A 402 -2.35 12.02 -19.51
N ASP A 403 -3.52 12.55 -19.18
CA ASP A 403 -4.16 12.36 -17.89
C ASP A 403 -5.45 11.52 -18.05
N LEU A 404 -5.72 10.67 -17.07
CA LEU A 404 -6.89 9.80 -17.01
C LEU A 404 -7.76 10.20 -15.81
N LEU A 405 -8.94 10.72 -16.08
CA LEU A 405 -9.94 11.07 -15.08
C LEU A 405 -10.97 9.93 -14.97
N ILE A 406 -11.15 9.40 -13.76
CA ILE A 406 -12.19 8.41 -13.45
C ILE A 406 -13.19 9.05 -12.50
N ARG A 407 -14.45 9.18 -12.94
CA ARG A 407 -15.53 9.69 -12.10
C ARG A 407 -16.41 8.55 -11.60
N LEU A 408 -16.63 8.53 -10.29
CA LEU A 408 -17.51 7.58 -9.63
C LEU A 408 -18.97 8.06 -9.65
N LYS A 409 -19.90 7.13 -9.51
CA LYS A 409 -21.34 7.39 -9.33
C LYS A 409 -21.64 8.21 -8.07
N THR A 410 -20.71 8.28 -7.13
CA THR A 410 -20.76 9.12 -5.92
C THR A 410 -20.29 10.55 -6.15
N GLU A 411 -20.08 10.95 -7.42
CA GLU A 411 -19.50 12.24 -7.85
C GLU A 411 -18.04 12.46 -7.44
N GLN A 412 -17.40 11.48 -6.83
CA GLN A 412 -15.97 11.54 -6.52
C GLN A 412 -15.13 11.33 -7.78
N GLU A 413 -14.10 12.16 -7.95
CA GLU A 413 -13.21 12.15 -9.10
C GLU A 413 -11.78 11.72 -8.72
N HIS A 414 -11.21 10.83 -9.52
CA HIS A 414 -9.83 10.37 -9.40
C HIS A 414 -9.07 10.71 -10.68
N LEU A 415 -8.21 11.72 -10.60
CA LEU A 415 -7.36 12.17 -11.70
C LEU A 415 -5.96 11.55 -11.60
N PHE A 416 -5.64 10.67 -12.54
CA PHE A 416 -4.33 10.05 -12.71
C PHE A 416 -3.54 10.82 -13.77
N ARG A 417 -2.41 11.39 -13.36
CA ARG A 417 -1.56 12.25 -14.21
C ARG A 417 -0.33 11.51 -14.71
N ASN A 418 0.39 12.12 -15.66
CA ASN A 418 1.70 11.65 -16.13
C ASN A 418 1.69 10.22 -16.71
N ILE A 419 0.60 9.82 -17.38
CA ILE A 419 0.56 8.53 -18.09
C ILE A 419 1.22 8.70 -19.46
N GLN A 420 2.13 7.80 -19.84
CA GLN A 420 2.82 7.89 -21.13
C GLN A 420 1.85 7.68 -22.31
N ARG A 421 2.01 8.44 -23.39
CA ARG A 421 1.14 8.41 -24.59
C ARG A 421 1.07 7.04 -25.28
N ASN A 422 2.17 6.28 -25.25
CA ASN A 422 2.22 4.90 -25.77
C ASN A 422 1.27 3.93 -25.05
N GLU A 423 0.87 4.23 -23.81
CA GLU A 423 -0.09 3.41 -23.05
C GLU A 423 -1.55 3.74 -23.38
N TYR A 424 -1.80 4.80 -24.16
CA TYR A 424 -3.15 5.27 -24.46
C TYR A 424 -3.99 4.19 -25.16
N HIS A 425 -3.45 3.58 -26.21
CA HIS A 425 -4.19 2.59 -27.01
C HIS A 425 -4.53 1.35 -26.17
N ASN A 426 -3.54 0.82 -25.45
CA ASN A 426 -3.74 -0.34 -24.56
C ASN A 426 -4.78 -0.07 -23.47
N LEU A 427 -4.74 1.12 -22.85
CA LEU A 427 -5.72 1.50 -21.82
C LEU A 427 -7.10 1.74 -22.42
N PHE A 428 -7.18 2.41 -23.56
CA PHE A 428 -8.43 2.67 -24.26
C PHE A 428 -9.13 1.37 -24.68
N ASP A 429 -8.39 0.45 -25.29
CA ASP A 429 -8.92 -0.85 -25.70
C ASP A 429 -9.37 -1.68 -24.51
N PHE A 430 -8.59 -1.67 -23.42
CA PHE A 430 -8.97 -2.34 -22.19
C PHE A 430 -10.26 -1.78 -21.60
N ILE A 431 -10.36 -0.46 -21.44
CA ILE A 431 -11.54 0.22 -20.87
C ILE A 431 -12.78 -0.01 -21.75
N SER A 432 -12.60 0.08 -23.06
CA SER A 432 -13.65 -0.19 -24.05
C SER A 432 -14.12 -1.65 -24.00
N SER A 433 -13.19 -2.61 -23.88
CA SER A 433 -13.51 -4.04 -23.75
C SER A 433 -14.30 -4.37 -22.49
N LYS A 434 -14.18 -3.55 -21.44
CA LYS A 434 -14.95 -3.69 -20.19
C LYS A 434 -16.32 -2.99 -20.24
N GLY A 435 -16.63 -2.27 -21.32
CA GLY A 435 -17.90 -1.56 -21.46
C GLY A 435 -18.04 -0.35 -20.54
N LEU A 436 -16.92 0.25 -20.11
CA LEU A 436 -16.95 1.49 -19.34
C LEU A 436 -17.24 2.68 -20.27
N LYS A 437 -18.06 3.63 -19.81
CA LYS A 437 -18.40 4.82 -20.60
C LYS A 437 -17.20 5.76 -20.70
N ILE A 438 -16.84 6.17 -21.92
CA ILE A 438 -15.75 7.12 -22.17
C ILE A 438 -16.36 8.44 -22.68
N MET A 439 -16.22 9.54 -21.93
CA MET A 439 -16.88 10.83 -22.23
C MET A 439 -16.18 11.66 -23.33
N ASN A 440 -14.94 11.32 -23.71
CA ASN A 440 -14.24 11.98 -24.81
C ASN A 440 -14.68 11.55 -26.22
N LEU A 441 -15.72 10.70 -26.30
CA LEU A 441 -16.46 10.48 -27.52
C LEU A 441 -17.55 11.55 -27.62
N GLY A 442 -17.18 12.74 -28.10
CA GLY A 442 -18.14 13.73 -28.58
C GLY A 442 -19.11 13.09 -29.58
N GLY A 443 -20.40 13.40 -29.44
CA GLY A 443 -21.51 12.64 -30.02
C GLY A 443 -21.43 12.31 -31.51
N ASN A 444 -22.01 11.17 -31.87
CA ASN A 444 -22.28 10.70 -33.23
C ASN A 444 -21.15 10.87 -34.25
N GLN A 445 -20.10 10.04 -34.14
CA GLN A 445 -19.49 9.44 -35.32
C GLN A 445 -18.67 8.22 -34.91
N ALA A 446 -19.05 7.07 -35.45
CA ALA A 446 -18.18 5.92 -35.50
C ALA A 446 -16.89 6.32 -36.25
N THR A 447 -15.76 5.84 -35.73
CA THR A 447 -14.46 5.69 -36.41
C THR A 447 -13.70 6.94 -36.89
N ASP A 448 -14.29 8.13 -36.98
CA ASP A 448 -13.61 9.30 -37.59
C ASP A 448 -12.98 10.28 -36.58
N GLY A 449 -13.48 10.33 -35.34
CA GLY A 449 -12.90 11.16 -34.27
C GLY A 449 -11.54 10.66 -33.77
N VAL A 450 -11.21 9.39 -34.02
CA VAL A 450 -9.91 8.79 -33.66
C VAL A 450 -8.84 9.16 -34.70
N ALA A 451 -9.23 9.40 -35.95
CA ALA A 451 -8.33 9.80 -37.03
C ALA A 451 -7.94 11.29 -36.95
N ALA A 452 -8.89 12.18 -36.63
CA ALA A 452 -8.60 13.61 -36.46
C ALA A 452 -7.62 13.90 -35.30
N VAL A 453 -7.56 13.01 -34.31
CA VAL A 453 -6.69 13.11 -33.13
C VAL A 453 -5.26 12.60 -33.39
N LEU A 454 -5.04 11.95 -34.55
CA LEU A 454 -3.76 11.39 -35.02
C LEU A 454 -3.24 12.02 -36.32
N GLN A 455 -4.06 12.76 -37.08
CA GLN A 455 -3.69 13.30 -38.39
C GLN A 455 -3.04 14.69 -38.39
N GLU A 456 -3.05 15.45 -37.28
CA GLU A 456 -2.49 16.81 -37.30
C GLU A 456 -0.98 16.92 -37.00
N ASP A 457 -0.28 15.80 -36.77
CA ASP A 457 1.19 15.80 -36.60
C ASP A 457 1.88 14.67 -37.42
N ASP A 458 1.34 14.29 -38.57
CA ASP A 458 2.10 13.52 -39.58
C ASP A 458 2.95 14.51 -40.40
N ASP A 459 3.95 15.07 -39.73
CA ASP A 459 5.02 15.87 -40.34
C ASP A 459 6.08 14.95 -40.98
N ASP A 460 5.62 13.86 -41.62
CA ASP A 460 6.38 13.14 -42.65
C ASP A 460 6.28 13.96 -43.95
N ALA A 461 6.86 15.16 -43.91
CA ALA A 461 7.38 15.76 -45.11
C ALA A 461 8.52 14.86 -45.60
N VAL A 462 8.16 13.89 -46.45
CA VAL A 462 9.09 13.18 -47.32
C VAL A 462 10.01 14.20 -47.96
N ASP A 463 11.27 14.22 -47.51
CA ASP A 463 12.31 15.09 -48.03
C ASP A 463 12.40 14.86 -49.56
N PRO A 464 12.11 15.87 -50.41
CA PRO A 464 12.20 15.75 -51.86
C PRO A 464 13.61 15.38 -52.35
N HIS A 465 14.61 15.44 -51.47
CA HIS A 465 15.98 15.01 -51.72
C HIS A 465 16.13 13.47 -51.70
N LEU A 466 15.31 12.75 -50.93
CA LEU A 466 15.42 11.29 -50.77
C LEU A 466 14.85 10.54 -51.97
N GLU A 467 13.78 11.03 -52.60
CA GLU A 467 13.28 10.49 -53.88
C GLU A 467 14.23 10.77 -55.04
N ARG A 468 14.96 11.89 -55.01
CA ARG A 468 15.96 12.22 -56.05
C ARG A 468 17.17 11.29 -56.00
N ILE A 469 17.57 10.84 -54.81
CA ILE A 469 18.67 9.87 -54.63
C ILE A 469 18.21 8.46 -55.02
N LYS A 470 16.98 8.09 -54.64
CA LYS A 470 16.41 6.77 -54.96
C LYS A 470 16.12 6.59 -56.47
N ASN A 471 15.80 7.66 -57.19
CA ASN A 471 15.60 7.65 -58.64
C ASN A 471 16.90 7.87 -59.45
N ALA A 472 18.03 8.20 -58.81
CA ALA A 472 19.33 8.41 -59.48
C ALA A 472 20.28 7.21 -59.40
N ALA A 473 20.01 6.24 -58.52
CA ALA A 473 20.75 4.98 -58.47
C ALA A 473 19.87 3.88 -59.08
N GLY A 474 20.00 3.72 -60.40
CA GLY A 474 19.49 2.56 -61.12
C GLY A 474 20.11 1.27 -60.61
N GLY A 475 19.36 0.17 -60.81
CA GLY A 475 19.55 -1.15 -60.21
C GLY A 475 20.95 -1.76 -60.34
N ASP A 476 21.24 -2.68 -59.42
CA ASP A 476 21.48 -4.08 -59.79
C ASP A 476 21.33 -5.01 -58.56
N GLU A 477 21.10 -6.28 -58.86
CA GLU A 477 20.81 -7.42 -57.98
C GLU A 477 22.04 -7.97 -57.22
N SER A 478 21.82 -9.06 -56.46
CA SER A 478 22.77 -10.05 -55.88
C SER A 478 23.26 -9.81 -54.44
N ASP A 479 23.58 -10.80 -53.62
CA ASP A 479 23.03 -12.11 -53.21
C ASP A 479 23.89 -12.58 -52.00
N GLU A 480 23.31 -13.39 -51.10
CA GLU A 480 23.92 -14.41 -50.21
C GLU A 480 24.98 -14.14 -49.08
N GLU A 481 24.69 -14.76 -47.91
CA GLU A 481 25.57 -15.58 -47.00
C GLU A 481 26.75 -14.91 -46.23
N ASP A 482 27.23 -15.31 -45.05
CA ASP A 482 26.81 -16.14 -43.90
C ASP A 482 27.88 -15.99 -42.76
N GLU A 483 27.53 -16.45 -41.54
CA GLU A 483 28.38 -17.08 -40.49
C GLU A 483 29.44 -16.35 -39.61
N ASP A 484 29.17 -16.43 -38.29
CA ASP A 484 29.98 -16.91 -37.15
C ASP A 484 31.43 -16.47 -36.87
N PHE A 485 31.66 -15.95 -35.64
CA PHE A 485 32.89 -16.24 -34.88
C PHE A 485 32.67 -16.18 -33.36
N VAL A 486 32.93 -17.31 -32.71
CA VAL A 486 32.97 -17.55 -31.26
C VAL A 486 34.44 -17.75 -30.86
N ALA A 487 34.89 -17.24 -29.70
CA ALA A 487 36.01 -17.83 -28.95
C ALA A 487 36.07 -17.31 -27.50
N ASP A 488 36.23 -18.29 -26.60
CA ASP A 488 36.29 -18.29 -25.13
C ASP A 488 37.67 -17.91 -24.51
N GLU A 489 37.69 -18.04 -23.17
CA GLU A 489 38.83 -18.30 -22.24
C GLU A 489 39.54 -17.09 -21.62
N ASP A 490 39.97 -17.08 -20.35
CA ASP A 490 39.79 -17.87 -19.12
C ASP A 490 40.59 -17.11 -18.00
N ASP A 491 40.55 -17.62 -16.77
CA ASP A 491 41.56 -17.45 -15.69
C ASP A 491 41.46 -16.17 -14.82
N GLY A 492 41.26 -16.18 -13.51
CA GLY A 492 41.60 -17.17 -12.47
C GLY A 492 42.75 -16.62 -11.60
N GLY A 493 42.55 -16.47 -10.28
CA GLY A 493 43.67 -16.22 -9.36
C GLY A 493 43.42 -15.30 -8.16
N SER A 494 43.17 -15.92 -7.00
CA SER A 494 43.24 -15.38 -5.64
C SER A 494 44.67 -15.49 -5.08
N SER A 495 45.08 -14.63 -4.13
CA SER A 495 46.05 -14.85 -3.00
C SER A 495 46.42 -13.50 -2.35
N THR A 496 46.01 -13.17 -1.12
CA THR A 496 46.61 -13.44 0.22
C THR A 496 47.78 -12.54 0.65
N ASP A 497 47.77 -12.23 1.96
CA ASP A 497 48.86 -11.76 2.85
C ASP A 497 49.22 -10.25 2.80
N GLY A 498 49.49 -9.52 3.89
CA GLY A 498 49.59 -9.84 5.32
C GLY A 498 50.38 -8.73 6.06
N SER A 499 49.88 -8.32 7.23
CA SER A 499 50.64 -7.92 8.45
C SER A 499 51.47 -6.61 8.50
N GLY A 500 51.36 -5.91 9.65
CA GLY A 500 52.32 -4.88 10.09
C GLY A 500 51.75 -3.94 11.16
N GLU A 501 52.19 -4.12 12.39
CA GLU A 501 51.68 -3.61 13.68
C GLU A 501 52.22 -2.22 14.10
N ASP A 502 51.82 -1.84 15.33
CA ASP A 502 52.41 -0.88 16.28
C ASP A 502 51.86 0.55 16.32
N GLU A 503 51.59 1.19 17.47
CA GLU A 503 51.33 0.84 18.88
C GLU A 503 51.14 2.20 19.61
N SER A 504 50.60 2.16 20.83
CA SER A 504 50.61 3.20 21.88
C SER A 504 49.63 4.40 21.76
N ASP A 505 48.97 4.90 22.82
CA ASP A 505 48.66 4.40 24.16
C ASP A 505 47.65 5.40 24.82
N ALA A 506 46.92 4.90 25.82
CA ALA A 506 46.51 5.56 27.05
C ALA A 506 45.15 6.31 27.19
N SER A 507 44.14 5.49 27.54
CA SER A 507 43.46 5.44 28.87
C SER A 507 42.35 6.44 29.28
N GLU A 508 41.19 5.81 29.58
CA GLU A 508 40.27 5.96 30.73
C GLU A 508 39.72 7.36 31.12
N GLY A 509 38.47 7.56 31.53
CA GLY A 509 37.37 6.66 31.87
C GLY A 509 36.29 7.45 32.64
N GLY A 510 35.06 6.91 32.67
CA GLY A 510 34.14 7.07 33.81
C GLY A 510 33.30 8.35 33.99
N GLY A 511 32.01 8.24 33.67
CA GLY A 511 30.98 8.29 34.74
C GLY A 511 30.26 9.60 35.09
N LYS A 512 28.93 9.53 34.92
CA LYS A 512 27.83 9.97 35.82
C LYS A 512 27.14 11.34 35.67
N GLU A 513 25.82 11.18 35.50
CA GLU A 513 24.68 11.80 36.22
C GLU A 513 24.21 13.25 35.90
N LYS A 514 23.00 13.29 35.30
CA LYS A 514 21.77 14.12 35.53
C LYS A 514 21.86 15.22 36.63
N PRO A 515 21.07 16.33 36.61
CA PRO A 515 19.60 16.31 36.34
C PRO A 515 18.88 17.57 35.76
N VAL A 516 17.75 17.29 35.10
CA VAL A 516 16.37 17.83 35.26
C VAL A 516 16.14 19.30 35.73
N LYS A 517 15.39 20.12 34.96
CA LYS A 517 14.00 20.59 35.27
C LYS A 517 13.47 21.75 34.39
N LYS A 518 12.20 21.54 33.98
CA LYS A 518 11.03 22.45 33.92
C LYS A 518 11.07 23.66 32.97
N GLU A 519 10.21 23.65 31.94
CA GLU A 519 8.77 23.99 31.92
C GLU A 519 8.47 25.49 32.10
N SER A 520 7.92 26.12 31.06
CA SER A 520 6.66 26.91 31.05
C SER A 520 6.53 27.61 29.68
N LYS A 521 5.59 27.21 28.82
CA LYS A 521 4.16 27.60 28.74
C LYS A 521 3.91 28.96 28.07
N LYS A 522 3.01 28.88 27.07
CA LYS A 522 1.99 29.86 26.66
C LYS A 522 2.45 31.10 25.90
N GLU A 523 1.68 31.70 25.00
CA GLU A 523 0.53 31.34 24.16
C GLU A 523 0.22 32.64 23.40
N LEU A 524 -0.25 32.51 22.15
CA LEU A 524 -1.27 33.34 21.50
C LEU A 524 -0.99 34.78 21.01
N SER A 525 -1.27 34.91 19.70
CA SER A 525 -1.93 36.04 19.02
C SER A 525 -1.02 37.25 18.70
N SER A 526 -1.16 37.99 17.60
CA SER A 526 -2.24 38.17 16.63
C SER A 526 -1.70 38.86 15.35
N LYS A 527 -2.53 38.81 14.29
CA LYS A 527 -2.42 39.44 12.96
C LYS A 527 -2.05 40.93 12.97
N ALA A 528 -1.29 41.40 11.98
CA ALA A 528 -1.78 42.25 10.88
C ALA A 528 -0.65 42.84 9.98
N SER A 529 -1.04 43.07 8.73
CA SER A 529 -0.36 43.58 7.53
C SER A 529 0.21 45.02 7.59
N THR A 530 1.34 45.31 6.93
CA THR A 530 1.49 46.26 5.78
C THR A 530 2.94 46.36 5.24
N SER A 531 3.10 47.05 4.12
CA SER A 531 4.11 46.96 3.04
C SER A 531 5.37 47.86 3.10
N LYS A 532 6.40 47.46 2.30
CA LYS A 532 7.49 48.22 1.59
C LYS A 532 8.90 48.42 2.22
N LYS A 533 9.85 47.61 1.70
CA LYS A 533 11.18 47.87 1.04
C LYS A 533 12.37 48.62 1.74
N ARG A 534 13.53 47.93 1.69
CA ARG A 534 14.98 48.30 1.91
C ARG A 534 15.40 48.42 3.39
N SER A 535 16.50 47.87 3.92
CA SER A 535 17.84 47.51 3.40
C SER A 535 18.60 46.52 4.32
N LYS A 536 19.32 45.57 3.68
CA LYS A 536 20.61 44.91 4.00
C LYS A 536 21.23 45.03 5.43
N ASP A 537 21.36 43.91 6.15
CA ASP A 537 22.64 43.39 6.70
C ASP A 537 22.51 41.92 7.22
N GLY A 538 23.65 41.21 7.29
CA GLY A 538 23.87 39.73 7.34
C GLY A 538 23.12 38.89 8.39
N ASP A 539 22.99 37.56 8.27
CA ASP A 539 24.04 36.55 8.13
C ASP A 539 23.45 35.25 7.51
N GLU A 540 24.16 34.63 6.54
CA GLU A 540 23.73 33.44 5.78
C GLU A 540 24.29 32.13 6.40
N ASP A 541 23.40 31.26 6.91
CA ASP A 541 23.75 29.87 7.25
C ASP A 541 23.73 28.98 5.99
N GLY A 542 24.88 28.39 5.68
CA GLY A 542 25.23 27.79 4.40
C GLY A 542 24.67 26.38 4.16
N LYS A 543 23.85 26.24 3.11
CA LYS A 543 23.60 24.94 2.45
C LYS A 543 24.85 24.48 1.67
N LYS A 544 25.51 23.43 2.15
CA LYS A 544 26.62 22.71 1.50
C LYS A 544 26.27 22.28 0.06
N LYS A 545 26.88 22.93 -0.94
CA LYS A 545 26.94 22.46 -2.34
C LYS A 545 27.90 21.26 -2.45
N LYS A 546 27.42 20.15 -3.01
CA LYS A 546 28.27 18.99 -3.38
C LYS A 546 29.42 19.45 -4.31
N GLN A 547 30.66 19.21 -3.90
CA GLN A 547 31.86 19.42 -4.72
C GLN A 547 31.82 18.50 -5.96
N LYS A 548 32.02 19.06 -7.16
CA LYS A 548 32.18 18.29 -8.39
C LYS A 548 33.57 17.63 -8.37
N LYS A 549 33.65 16.32 -8.61
CA LYS A 549 34.92 15.59 -8.80
C LYS A 549 35.77 16.27 -9.89
N LYS A 550 37.08 16.41 -9.66
CA LYS A 550 38.04 16.92 -10.66
C LYS A 550 38.02 15.98 -11.88
N LYS A 551 37.89 16.56 -13.08
CA LYS A 551 38.00 15.80 -14.34
C LYS A 551 39.46 15.46 -14.60
N ASP A 552 39.67 14.26 -15.15
CA ASP A 552 40.97 13.76 -15.60
C ASP A 552 41.65 14.77 -16.57
N PRO A 553 42.89 15.20 -16.33
CA PRO A 553 43.63 16.12 -17.20
C PRO A 553 43.79 15.61 -18.64
N ASN A 554 43.77 14.28 -18.86
CA ASN A 554 44.00 13.67 -20.17
C ASN A 554 42.73 13.35 -20.98
N ALA A 555 41.54 13.63 -20.44
CA ALA A 555 40.30 13.40 -21.18
C ALA A 555 40.14 14.41 -22.35
N PRO A 556 39.80 13.95 -23.58
CA PRO A 556 39.54 14.83 -24.71
C PRO A 556 38.50 15.91 -24.38
N LYS A 557 38.79 17.16 -24.76
CA LYS A 557 37.88 18.29 -24.52
C LYS A 557 36.61 18.11 -25.36
N ARG A 558 35.44 18.30 -24.72
CA ARG A 558 34.13 18.15 -25.37
C ARG A 558 34.02 19.03 -26.61
N ALA A 559 33.32 18.53 -27.62
CA ALA A 559 32.99 19.28 -28.82
C ALA A 559 32.27 20.61 -28.49
N LEU A 560 32.66 21.68 -29.15
CA LEU A 560 32.05 23.01 -29.05
C LEU A 560 30.87 23.14 -30.01
N SER A 561 29.78 23.77 -29.55
CA SER A 561 28.62 24.08 -30.40
C SER A 561 28.87 25.30 -31.28
N GLY A 562 28.07 25.49 -32.34
CA GLY A 562 28.19 26.65 -33.25
C GLY A 562 28.12 27.99 -32.50
N PHE A 563 27.23 28.09 -31.52
CA PHE A 563 27.16 29.25 -30.63
C PHE A 563 28.44 29.48 -29.82
N MET A 564 29.16 28.43 -29.40
CA MET A 564 30.41 28.58 -28.65
C MET A 564 31.54 29.09 -29.54
N PHE A 565 31.62 28.65 -30.80
CA PHE A 565 32.57 29.20 -31.78
C PHE A 565 32.26 30.67 -32.09
N PHE A 566 30.99 31.01 -32.29
CA PHE A 566 30.54 32.39 -32.43
C PHE A 566 30.90 33.22 -31.19
N SER A 567 30.58 32.72 -30.00
CA SER A 567 30.86 33.41 -28.75
C SER A 567 32.35 33.60 -28.49
N GLN A 568 33.25 32.75 -28.98
CA GLN A 568 34.69 32.95 -28.80
C GLN A 568 35.23 34.07 -29.69
N MET A 569 34.88 34.07 -30.99
CA MET A 569 35.33 35.11 -31.92
C MET A 569 34.70 36.46 -31.59
N GLU A 570 33.41 36.48 -31.32
CA GLU A 570 32.68 37.73 -31.14
C GLU A 570 32.90 38.34 -29.74
N ARG A 571 33.29 37.52 -28.75
CA ARG A 571 33.68 38.02 -27.42
C ARG A 571 34.97 38.84 -27.45
N GLU A 572 35.93 38.46 -28.28
CA GLU A 572 37.16 39.27 -28.46
C GLU A 572 36.85 40.58 -29.18
N ASN A 573 35.96 40.57 -30.16
CA ASN A 573 35.48 41.78 -30.83
C ASN A 573 34.68 42.70 -29.88
N LEU A 574 33.81 42.13 -29.03
CA LEU A 574 33.04 42.87 -28.04
C LEU A 574 33.90 43.47 -26.93
N LYS A 575 34.94 42.75 -26.47
CA LYS A 575 35.89 43.28 -25.49
C LYS A 575 36.74 44.41 -26.04
N LYS A 576 37.15 44.34 -27.31
CA LYS A 576 37.89 45.42 -27.98
C LYS A 576 37.02 46.65 -28.22
N SER A 577 35.75 46.45 -28.55
CA SER A 577 34.80 47.53 -28.83
C SER A 577 34.24 48.18 -27.55
N ASN A 578 34.19 47.43 -26.44
CA ASN A 578 33.75 47.89 -25.12
C ASN A 578 34.74 47.44 -24.01
N PRO A 579 35.86 48.14 -23.83
CA PRO A 579 36.79 47.85 -22.74
C PRO A 579 36.11 48.15 -21.38
N GLY A 580 35.82 47.11 -20.61
CA GLY A 580 35.23 47.21 -19.25
C GLY A 580 33.86 46.54 -19.06
N ILE A 581 33.27 45.94 -20.10
CA ILE A 581 31.98 45.22 -19.98
C ILE A 581 32.11 43.99 -19.05
N SER A 582 31.12 43.80 -18.17
CA SER A 582 31.12 42.67 -17.23
C SER A 582 30.98 41.32 -17.96
N PHE A 583 31.62 40.27 -17.44
CA PHE A 583 31.55 38.92 -18.02
C PHE A 583 30.09 38.44 -18.22
N THR A 584 29.21 38.78 -17.28
CA THR A 584 27.79 38.40 -17.30
C THR A 584 27.04 39.12 -18.44
N ASP A 585 27.35 40.39 -18.70
CA ASP A 585 26.71 41.17 -19.75
C ASP A 585 27.17 40.76 -21.16
N VAL A 586 28.43 40.33 -21.31
CA VAL A 586 28.97 39.80 -22.57
C VAL A 586 28.17 38.59 -23.05
N GLY A 587 27.85 37.65 -22.16
CA GLY A 587 27.06 36.47 -22.50
C GLY A 587 25.65 36.80 -22.97
N ARG A 588 25.01 37.81 -22.34
CA ARG A 588 23.66 38.27 -22.70
C ARG A 588 23.63 38.91 -24.09
N VAL A 589 24.58 39.82 -24.38
CA VAL A 589 24.68 40.51 -25.68
C VAL A 589 24.99 39.52 -26.81
N LEU A 590 25.85 38.54 -26.57
CA LEU A 590 26.17 37.48 -27.55
C LEU A 590 24.96 36.57 -27.82
N GLY A 591 24.19 36.22 -26.79
CA GLY A 591 22.97 35.43 -26.96
C GLY A 591 21.91 36.15 -27.81
N GLU A 592 21.70 37.45 -27.58
CA GLU A 592 20.79 38.27 -28.38
C GLU A 592 21.26 38.42 -29.83
N LYS A 593 22.58 38.58 -30.05
CA LYS A 593 23.16 38.65 -31.39
C LYS A 593 23.02 37.33 -32.15
N TRP A 594 23.26 36.19 -31.49
CA TRP A 594 23.04 34.86 -32.09
C TRP A 594 21.57 34.61 -32.46
N LYS A 595 20.62 35.05 -31.62
CA LYS A 595 19.19 34.90 -31.92
C LYS A 595 18.75 35.71 -33.15
N LYS A 596 19.40 36.85 -33.41
CA LYS A 596 19.12 37.74 -34.55
C LYS A 596 19.81 37.36 -35.85
N MET A 597 20.84 36.50 -35.82
CA MET A 597 21.52 36.05 -37.04
C MET A 597 20.64 35.08 -37.85
N SER A 598 20.70 35.22 -39.17
CA SER A 598 20.06 34.34 -40.15
C SER A 598 20.73 32.96 -40.19
N ALA A 599 20.08 31.99 -40.85
CA ALA A 599 20.64 30.64 -41.01
C ALA A 599 21.95 30.65 -41.81
N GLU A 600 22.06 31.50 -42.83
CA GLU A 600 23.25 31.68 -43.67
C GLU A 600 24.44 32.25 -42.87
N GLU A 601 24.18 33.18 -41.95
CA GLU A 601 25.23 33.75 -41.07
C GLU A 601 25.67 32.78 -39.97
N LYS A 602 24.82 31.81 -39.60
CA LYS A 602 25.13 30.76 -38.62
C LYS A 602 25.87 29.58 -39.22
N GLU A 603 25.64 29.29 -40.50
CA GLU A 603 26.23 28.19 -41.25
C GLU A 603 27.76 28.05 -41.10
N PRO A 604 28.59 29.11 -41.21
CA PRO A 604 30.04 28.98 -41.03
C PRO A 604 30.44 28.55 -39.61
N TYR A 605 29.64 28.88 -38.59
CA TYR A 605 29.88 28.45 -37.20
C TYR A 605 29.36 27.03 -36.96
N GLU A 606 28.25 26.66 -37.60
CA GLU A 606 27.70 25.30 -37.56
C GLU A 606 28.58 24.29 -38.32
N ALA A 607 29.19 24.70 -39.43
CA ALA A 607 30.19 23.92 -40.15
C ALA A 607 31.43 23.66 -39.27
N LYS A 608 31.92 24.68 -38.55
CA LYS A 608 33.01 24.54 -37.56
C LYS A 608 32.61 23.61 -36.41
N ALA A 609 31.38 23.68 -35.92
CA ALA A 609 30.86 22.78 -34.90
C ALA A 609 30.75 21.33 -35.40
N ARG A 610 30.36 21.12 -36.66
CA ARG A 610 30.32 19.79 -37.29
C ARG A 610 31.71 19.18 -37.41
N ALA A 611 32.71 19.98 -37.81
CA ALA A 611 34.10 19.56 -37.86
C ALA A 611 34.67 19.24 -36.46
N ASP A 612 34.37 20.08 -35.45
CA ASP A 612 34.81 19.86 -34.06
C ASP A 612 34.15 18.63 -33.41
N LYS A 613 32.88 18.37 -33.77
CA LYS A 613 32.17 17.15 -33.38
C LYS A 613 32.81 15.90 -33.99
N LYS A 614 33.32 15.98 -35.23
CA LYS A 614 34.08 14.91 -35.87
C LYS A 614 35.41 14.69 -35.16
N ARG A 615 36.20 15.75 -34.90
CA ARG A 615 37.43 15.69 -34.09
C ARG A 615 37.19 15.01 -32.75
N TYR A 616 36.18 15.45 -31.99
CA TYR A 616 35.89 14.87 -30.67
C TYR A 616 35.49 13.40 -30.75
N LYS A 617 34.73 13.00 -31.78
CA LYS A 617 34.35 11.60 -32.01
C LYS A 617 35.58 10.74 -32.31
N ASP A 618 36.52 11.26 -33.10
CA ASP A 618 37.76 10.58 -33.46
C ASP A 618 38.71 10.50 -32.23
N GLU A 619 38.90 11.60 -31.50
CA GLU A 619 39.72 11.67 -30.28
C GLU A 619 39.20 10.79 -29.13
N ILE A 620 37.87 10.69 -28.98
CA ILE A 620 37.28 9.83 -27.93
C ILE A 620 37.28 8.35 -28.33
N SER A 621 37.22 8.04 -29.64
CA SER A 621 37.33 6.67 -30.14
C SER A 621 38.75 6.10 -29.98
N GLY A 622 39.78 6.97 -30.01
CA GLY A 622 41.17 6.62 -29.73
C GLY A 622 41.55 6.63 -28.24
N TYR A 623 40.67 7.07 -27.34
CA TYR A 623 40.93 7.13 -25.90
C TYR A 623 40.71 5.76 -25.24
N LYS A 624 41.67 4.83 -25.40
CA LYS A 624 41.82 3.64 -24.55
C LYS A 624 42.61 4.04 -23.29
N ASN A 625 41.86 4.21 -22.19
CA ASN A 625 42.28 4.26 -20.78
C ASN A 625 43.81 4.29 -20.50
N PRO A 626 44.39 5.44 -20.10
CA PRO A 626 45.72 5.45 -19.50
C PRO A 626 45.64 5.35 -17.97
N GLN A 627 46.51 4.51 -17.41
CA GLN A 627 46.87 4.44 -15.99
C GLN A 627 47.14 5.85 -15.40
N PRO A 628 46.93 6.06 -14.09
CA PRO A 628 47.27 7.32 -13.43
C PRO A 628 48.79 7.48 -13.37
N MET A 629 49.35 8.36 -14.21
CA MET A 629 50.73 8.83 -14.05
C MET A 629 50.79 9.82 -12.89
N ASN A 630 51.56 9.48 -11.86
CA ASN A 630 51.92 10.34 -10.75
C ASN A 630 52.96 11.34 -11.26
N VAL A 631 52.56 12.58 -11.54
CA VAL A 631 53.52 13.64 -11.89
C VAL A 631 53.93 14.33 -10.60
N ASP A 632 55.13 13.98 -10.18
CA ASP A 632 55.93 14.61 -9.14
C ASP A 632 55.98 16.14 -9.35
N SER A 633 55.68 16.88 -8.29
CA SER A 633 55.81 18.33 -8.25
C SER A 633 57.28 18.65 -8.03
N GLY A 634 58.05 18.64 -9.12
CA GLY A 634 59.40 19.21 -9.18
C GLY A 634 59.34 20.71 -8.93
N ASN A 635 59.58 21.08 -7.68
CA ASN A 635 59.83 22.45 -7.25
C ASN A 635 61.28 22.79 -7.58
N GLU A 636 61.56 23.22 -8.82
CA GLU A 636 62.81 23.90 -9.16
C GLU A 636 62.60 25.42 -9.10
N SER A 637 63.19 25.98 -8.05
CA SER A 637 63.59 27.37 -7.91
C SER A 637 64.47 27.82 -9.09
N ASP A 638 64.20 29.00 -9.65
CA ASP A 638 65.26 30.01 -9.76
C ASP A 638 64.72 31.44 -9.88
N SER A 639 64.95 32.20 -8.80
CA SER A 639 65.77 33.42 -8.75
C SER A 639 65.92 34.25 -10.03
N ALA A 640 65.36 35.46 -10.01
CA ALA A 640 66.06 36.76 -10.15
C ALA A 640 65.06 37.90 -10.36
#